data_AF-A0A0F2J7R9-F1
#
_entry.id   AF-A0A0F2J7R9-F1
#
_cell.length_a   1.000
_cell.length_b   1.000
_cell.length_c   1.000
_cell.angle_alpha   90.00
_cell.angle_beta   90.00
_cell.angle_gamma   90.00
#
_symmetry.space_group_name_H-M   'P 1'
#
loop_
_entity.id
_entity.type
_entity.pdbx_description
1 polymer ?
#
loop_
_entity_poly.entity_id
_entity_poly.type
_entity_poly.pdbx_seq_one_letter_code
_entity_poly.pdbx_strand_id
1 'polypeptide(L)'
;MLASDEDNEEQEDEDSAIEEEHAENKEDEEYVNVIQKAIDLNHRMLFDLHIRNFLVNQARRIWRGLLLGRAYIKGNYMYAAGDTIAFMEHAFGSDVIGFLGENQLFCAGKKGEHIILRNPLTHYSEVLKAEFTESENKYIKYLDNVCQFPAACDLSMARLNLDFDGDKVMVINNPVMRRKHVPADVIYDPGDKSTADALDYNIDSILAYELMNLDNLTGRVTNIDTYFSNKAMERNEGLESRDFETTICKYLQGQIIDSVKSMKKVSIPEELNAVWKKPYFLHHKYGDYKTNPKAYQGRDDAKSPFNKFVIILENFIKDFFEINFGDIIDIDYLDVQDTKTLLQDNSKCDSETFYKIIRELQPIYKEYIKQKEELAKKGKGINSLDKSDEIKEELRQLNEEYKKFYDDIKSKCREICSNESVLASCCIEITYNYTKNKNDSGFKRNQDYTFPWRIVPEGVLENLKRHEDKNKIDVKEVRELNHLEREFKGQLKVKDGIGVISDVQIKTSLKDGDYHVYNILGQHFTDSDVEREEAVKCTQSEAPPVNEDAGVKPLADYTVKLIKLEGKAPEYLIEKMNLGLILKMRNTDVAIYSEDEYLASVRKEDVNPIGQAIRLTDYINEEFSFDEVIEISESKKSLIIKMSTI
;
A
#
# COMPACT_ATOMS: atom_id res chain seq x y z
N MET A 1 -1.67 -29.75 37.12
CA MET A 1 -2.94 -30.51 37.17
C MET A 1 -4.02 -29.43 37.17
N LEU A 2 -4.73 -29.31 36.04
CA LEU A 2 -5.76 -28.31 35.69
C LEU A 2 -5.29 -26.85 35.69
N ALA A 3 -4.68 -26.45 34.55
CA ALA A 3 -4.73 -25.08 34.07
C ALA A 3 -6.15 -24.85 33.55
N SER A 4 -6.80 -23.79 34.00
CA SER A 4 -8.12 -23.35 33.51
C SER A 4 -7.93 -22.55 32.24
N ASP A 5 -8.64 -22.96 31.18
CA ASP A 5 -8.61 -22.43 29.82
C ASP A 5 -9.31 -21.05 29.68
N GLU A 6 -9.25 -20.16 30.69
CA GLU A 6 -10.02 -18.90 30.71
C GLU A 6 -9.17 -17.61 30.63
N ASP A 7 -7.84 -17.70 30.62
CA ASP A 7 -6.95 -16.53 30.54
C ASP A 7 -6.55 -16.13 29.09
N ASN A 8 -7.26 -16.64 28.07
CA ASN A 8 -6.90 -16.47 26.65
C ASN A 8 -7.63 -15.32 25.93
N GLU A 9 -8.65 -14.67 26.52
CA GLU A 9 -9.52 -13.73 25.79
C GLU A 9 -9.10 -12.25 25.88
N GLU A 10 -8.42 -11.79 26.94
CA GLU A 10 -8.02 -10.36 27.07
C GLU A 10 -6.68 -10.04 26.38
N GLN A 11 -5.91 -11.05 25.98
CA GLN A 11 -4.66 -10.89 25.24
C GLN A 11 -4.90 -10.78 23.72
N GLU A 12 -6.13 -11.02 23.25
CA GLU A 12 -6.48 -10.96 21.83
C GLU A 12 -6.62 -9.52 21.32
N ASP A 13 -6.94 -8.49 22.13
CA ASP A 13 -7.33 -7.16 21.60
C ASP A 13 -6.17 -6.22 21.19
N GLU A 14 -4.97 -6.34 21.77
CA GLU A 14 -3.82 -5.50 21.37
C GLU A 14 -2.87 -6.18 20.38
N ASP A 15 -2.67 -7.50 20.50
CA ASP A 15 -1.94 -8.26 19.49
C ASP A 15 -2.81 -8.46 18.22
N SER A 16 -4.15 -8.48 18.32
CA SER A 16 -5.04 -8.39 17.15
C SER A 16 -4.94 -7.04 16.44
N ALA A 17 -4.70 -5.90 17.10
CA ALA A 17 -4.61 -4.63 16.35
C ALA A 17 -3.42 -4.59 15.37
N ILE A 18 -2.35 -5.34 15.65
CA ILE A 18 -1.15 -5.47 14.80
C ILE A 18 -1.27 -6.70 13.89
N GLU A 19 -1.78 -7.83 14.37
CA GLU A 19 -2.00 -9.04 13.58
C GLU A 19 -3.23 -8.93 12.63
N GLU A 20 -4.24 -8.12 12.94
CA GLU A 20 -5.38 -7.79 12.08
C GLU A 20 -5.02 -6.74 11.03
N GLU A 21 -4.10 -5.82 11.31
CA GLU A 21 -3.52 -4.98 10.25
C GLU A 21 -2.76 -5.87 9.23
N HIS A 22 -2.28 -7.06 9.65
CA HIS A 22 -1.74 -8.10 8.76
C HIS A 22 -2.82 -9.04 8.19
N ALA A 23 -3.92 -9.34 8.89
CA ALA A 23 -4.97 -10.24 8.44
C ALA A 23 -5.96 -9.59 7.44
N GLU A 24 -6.29 -8.31 7.60
CA GLU A 24 -7.08 -7.50 6.64
C GLU A 24 -6.40 -7.42 5.25
N ASN A 25 -5.11 -7.75 5.17
CA ASN A 25 -4.29 -7.62 3.98
C ASN A 25 -4.08 -8.91 3.18
N LYS A 26 -4.52 -10.11 3.60
CA LYS A 26 -4.11 -11.37 2.92
C LYS A 26 -4.46 -11.45 1.43
N GLU A 27 -5.63 -10.93 1.02
CA GLU A 27 -6.00 -10.87 -0.42
C GLU A 27 -5.29 -9.75 -1.18
N ASP A 28 -4.98 -8.65 -0.48
CA ASP A 28 -4.09 -7.61 -1.01
C ASP A 28 -2.65 -8.15 -1.12
N GLU A 29 -2.18 -9.02 -0.23
CA GLU A 29 -0.84 -9.63 -0.23
C GLU A 29 -0.65 -10.61 -1.39
N GLU A 30 -1.62 -11.50 -1.65
CA GLU A 30 -1.55 -12.40 -2.81
C GLU A 30 -1.49 -11.60 -4.12
N TYR A 31 -2.33 -10.57 -4.22
CA TYR A 31 -2.35 -9.69 -5.38
C TYR A 31 -1.08 -8.82 -5.49
N VAL A 32 -0.56 -8.29 -4.38
CA VAL A 32 0.75 -7.60 -4.33
C VAL A 32 1.85 -8.53 -4.81
N ASN A 33 1.83 -9.81 -4.39
CA ASN A 33 2.80 -10.82 -4.79
C ASN A 33 2.72 -11.12 -6.30
N VAL A 34 1.52 -11.15 -6.90
CA VAL A 34 1.36 -11.24 -8.36
C VAL A 34 2.04 -10.06 -9.07
N ILE A 35 1.81 -8.83 -8.59
CA ILE A 35 2.42 -7.63 -9.17
C ILE A 35 3.95 -7.65 -9.02
N GLN A 36 4.46 -8.05 -7.85
CA GLN A 36 5.90 -8.21 -7.60
C GLN A 36 6.52 -9.25 -8.54
N LYS A 37 5.91 -10.44 -8.66
CA LYS A 37 6.35 -11.49 -9.59
C LYS A 37 6.35 -10.99 -11.03
N ALA A 38 5.36 -10.21 -11.44
CA ALA A 38 5.31 -9.67 -12.80
C ALA A 38 6.47 -8.69 -13.06
N ILE A 39 6.74 -7.77 -12.13
CA ILE A 39 7.88 -6.85 -12.23
C ILE A 39 9.21 -7.61 -12.26
N ASP A 40 9.35 -8.65 -11.45
CA ASP A 40 10.57 -9.45 -11.37
C ASP A 40 10.77 -10.33 -12.61
N LEU A 41 9.69 -10.86 -13.21
CA LEU A 41 9.76 -11.58 -14.48
C LEU A 41 10.20 -10.67 -15.63
N ASN A 42 9.67 -9.44 -15.69
CA ASN A 42 10.10 -8.47 -16.68
C ASN A 42 9.93 -7.04 -16.15
N HIS A 43 11.05 -6.35 -15.94
CA HIS A 43 11.06 -5.00 -15.36
C HIS A 43 10.22 -3.99 -16.15
N ARG A 44 9.94 -4.26 -17.44
CA ARG A 44 9.07 -3.43 -18.28
C ARG A 44 7.63 -3.37 -17.79
N MET A 45 7.23 -4.28 -16.91
CA MET A 45 5.96 -4.23 -16.19
C MET A 45 5.81 -2.98 -15.32
N LEU A 46 6.89 -2.30 -14.94
CA LEU A 46 6.84 -0.96 -14.34
C LEU A 46 6.18 0.08 -15.27
N PHE A 47 6.09 -0.22 -16.57
CA PHE A 47 5.46 0.62 -17.56
C PHE A 47 4.02 0.24 -17.89
N ASP A 48 3.54 -0.89 -17.37
CA ASP A 48 2.16 -1.30 -17.52
C ASP A 48 1.21 -0.37 -16.74
N LEU A 49 0.11 0.04 -17.38
CA LEU A 49 -0.83 1.01 -16.81
C LEU A 49 -1.47 0.51 -15.50
N HIS A 50 -1.72 -0.80 -15.38
CA HIS A 50 -2.29 -1.36 -14.18
C HIS A 50 -1.30 -1.31 -13.02
N ILE A 51 -0.07 -1.80 -13.24
CA ILE A 51 1.00 -1.85 -12.24
C ILE A 51 1.38 -0.44 -11.80
N ARG A 52 1.49 0.51 -12.72
CA ARG A 52 1.72 1.93 -12.37
C ARG A 52 0.64 2.48 -11.46
N ASN A 53 -0.63 2.27 -11.81
CA ASN A 53 -1.75 2.74 -10.99
C ASN A 53 -1.72 2.10 -9.60
N PHE A 54 -1.35 0.82 -9.51
CA PHE A 54 -1.14 0.14 -8.24
C PHE A 54 -0.04 0.81 -7.41
N LEU A 55 1.17 0.99 -7.95
CA LEU A 55 2.30 1.63 -7.26
C LEU A 55 1.98 3.05 -6.80
N VAL A 56 1.30 3.84 -7.65
CA VAL A 56 0.83 5.19 -7.31
C VAL A 56 -0.16 5.16 -6.15
N ASN A 57 -1.09 4.20 -6.13
CA ASN A 57 -2.03 4.07 -5.03
C ASN A 57 -1.34 3.65 -3.73
N GLN A 58 -0.31 2.80 -3.78
CA GLN A 58 0.52 2.49 -2.61
C GLN A 58 1.20 3.75 -2.06
N ALA A 59 1.79 4.57 -2.95
CA ALA A 59 2.35 5.86 -2.54
C ALA A 59 1.26 6.74 -1.91
N ARG A 60 0.10 6.92 -2.55
CA ARG A 60 -1.01 7.73 -1.98
C ARG A 60 -1.45 7.27 -0.59
N ARG A 61 -1.43 5.96 -0.29
CA ARG A 61 -1.73 5.43 1.06
C ARG A 61 -0.76 6.00 2.11
N ILE A 62 0.55 6.01 1.82
CA ILE A 62 1.58 6.60 2.70
C ILE A 62 1.29 8.09 2.94
N TRP A 63 1.00 8.84 1.89
CA TRP A 63 0.75 10.28 1.98
C TRP A 63 -0.51 10.59 2.79
N ARG A 64 -1.57 9.78 2.66
CA ARG A 64 -2.78 9.89 3.50
C ARG A 64 -2.47 9.65 4.98
N GLY A 65 -1.58 8.71 5.30
CA GLY A 65 -1.10 8.50 6.67
C GLY A 65 -0.41 9.74 7.23
N LEU A 66 0.43 10.40 6.43
CA LEU A 66 1.13 11.63 6.84
C LEU A 66 0.17 12.78 7.14
N LEU A 67 -0.95 12.90 6.42
CA LEU A 67 -2.00 13.90 6.70
C LEU A 67 -2.63 13.73 8.10
N LEU A 68 -2.49 12.55 8.71
CA LEU A 68 -2.94 12.23 10.07
C LEU A 68 -1.82 12.17 11.10
N GLY A 69 -0.58 12.49 10.71
CA GLY A 69 0.55 12.55 11.62
C GLY A 69 1.27 11.22 11.79
N ARG A 70 1.03 10.24 10.90
CA ARG A 70 1.79 8.98 10.86
C ARG A 70 3.19 9.22 10.29
N ALA A 71 4.04 9.85 11.09
CA ALA A 71 5.42 10.13 10.74
C ALA A 71 6.31 8.90 11.05
N TYR A 72 7.15 8.51 10.09
CA TYR A 72 8.13 7.46 10.30
C TYR A 72 9.29 8.01 11.12
N ILE A 73 9.52 7.40 12.28
CA ILE A 73 10.64 7.72 13.16
C ILE A 73 11.41 6.45 13.46
N LYS A 74 12.73 6.60 13.59
CA LYS A 74 13.60 5.50 14.00
C LYS A 74 13.43 5.24 15.50
N GLY A 75 12.70 4.20 15.81
CA GLY A 75 12.45 3.70 17.16
C GLY A 75 11.88 2.28 17.09
N ASN A 76 11.66 1.68 18.25
CA ASN A 76 11.09 0.34 18.32
C ASN A 76 10.26 0.19 19.60
N TYR A 77 9.19 -0.60 19.52
CA TYR A 77 8.44 -1.01 20.70
C TYR A 77 9.20 -2.13 21.42
N MET A 78 9.20 -2.09 22.75
CA MET A 78 9.80 -3.09 23.63
C MET A 78 8.86 -3.34 24.79
N TYR A 79 8.75 -4.60 25.22
CA TYR A 79 8.06 -4.91 26.47
C TYR A 79 8.77 -4.22 27.63
N ALA A 80 7.98 -3.55 28.48
CA ALA A 80 8.46 -3.00 29.73
C ALA A 80 8.67 -4.13 30.73
N ALA A 81 9.77 -4.07 31.47
CA ALA A 81 10.06 -5.00 32.54
C ALA A 81 10.61 -4.24 33.76
N GLY A 82 10.37 -4.76 34.96
CA GLY A 82 11.04 -4.26 36.15
C GLY A 82 12.51 -4.69 36.18
N ASP A 83 13.30 -4.03 37.01
CA ASP A 83 14.67 -4.45 37.33
C ASP A 83 14.66 -5.89 37.88
N THR A 84 15.15 -6.82 37.06
CA THR A 84 15.16 -8.25 37.38
C THR A 84 16.08 -8.60 38.55
N ILE A 85 17.12 -7.79 38.82
CA ILE A 85 17.97 -8.00 40.00
C ILE A 85 17.23 -7.54 41.25
N ALA A 86 16.55 -6.40 41.20
CA ALA A 86 15.71 -5.91 42.30
C ALA A 86 14.60 -6.91 42.66
N PHE A 87 13.97 -7.51 41.63
CA PHE A 87 13.00 -8.58 41.82
C PHE A 87 13.60 -9.78 42.58
N MET A 88 14.82 -10.19 42.20
CA MET A 88 15.51 -11.30 42.88
C MET A 88 15.90 -10.94 44.32
N GLU A 89 16.40 -9.71 44.56
CA GLU A 89 16.68 -9.23 45.91
C GLU A 89 15.44 -9.31 46.79
N HIS A 90 14.29 -8.86 46.30
CA HIS A 90 13.01 -8.97 46.99
C HIS A 90 12.64 -10.43 47.26
N ALA A 91 12.71 -11.30 46.25
CA ALA A 91 12.38 -12.71 46.36
C ALA A 91 13.25 -13.46 47.39
N PHE A 92 14.50 -13.04 47.57
CA PHE A 92 15.42 -13.59 48.57
C PHE A 92 15.43 -12.84 49.91
N GLY A 93 14.56 -11.83 50.10
CA GLY A 93 14.47 -11.06 51.34
C GLY A 93 15.68 -10.18 51.63
N SER A 94 16.40 -9.74 50.58
CA SER A 94 17.48 -8.75 50.66
C SER A 94 16.94 -7.32 50.52
N ASP A 95 17.78 -6.34 50.84
CA ASP A 95 17.45 -4.94 50.55
C ASP A 95 17.27 -4.75 49.03
N VAL A 96 16.13 -4.19 48.62
CA VAL A 96 15.78 -4.00 47.20
C VAL A 96 16.47 -2.74 46.69
N ILE A 97 17.58 -2.93 45.98
CA ILE A 97 18.41 -1.85 45.42
C ILE A 97 18.34 -1.89 43.89
N GLY A 98 18.41 -3.09 43.30
CA GLY A 98 18.54 -3.28 41.87
C GLY A 98 19.92 -2.93 41.32
N PHE A 99 20.03 -2.91 40.00
CA PHE A 99 21.24 -2.47 39.28
C PHE A 99 21.05 -1.13 38.53
N LEU A 100 19.83 -0.64 38.41
CA LEU A 100 19.49 0.62 37.74
C LEU A 100 19.39 1.79 38.73
N GLY A 101 20.04 2.91 38.38
CA GLY A 101 19.93 4.18 39.09
C GLY A 101 18.80 5.09 38.57
N GLU A 102 18.70 6.29 39.12
CA GLU A 102 17.69 7.28 38.76
C GLU A 102 17.80 7.68 37.28
N ASN A 103 16.67 7.70 36.56
CA ASN A 103 16.57 7.98 35.12
C ASN A 103 17.45 7.06 34.25
N GLN A 104 17.79 5.87 34.73
CA GLN A 104 18.52 4.84 33.98
C GLN A 104 17.59 3.72 33.56
N LEU A 105 17.73 3.28 32.31
CA LEU A 105 17.07 2.09 31.79
C LEU A 105 18.11 1.09 31.29
N PHE A 106 17.71 -0.16 31.11
CA PHE A 106 18.57 -1.18 30.52
C PHE A 106 17.86 -1.98 29.44
N CYS A 107 18.58 -2.18 28.34
CA CYS A 107 18.27 -3.12 27.28
C CYS A 107 19.59 -3.43 26.58
N ALA A 108 19.94 -4.71 26.44
CA ALA A 108 21.21 -5.08 25.86
C ALA A 108 21.36 -4.51 24.44
N GLY A 109 22.51 -3.90 24.17
CA GLY A 109 22.81 -3.24 22.88
C GLY A 109 22.33 -1.79 22.75
N LYS A 110 21.61 -1.23 23.74
CA LYS A 110 21.26 0.20 23.77
C LYS A 110 22.19 0.97 24.71
N LYS A 111 22.53 2.22 24.33
CA LYS A 111 23.37 3.13 25.13
C LYS A 111 22.95 4.57 24.90
N GLY A 112 23.16 5.40 25.91
CA GLY A 112 22.95 6.84 25.76
C GLY A 112 21.50 7.25 25.94
N GLU A 113 21.28 8.54 25.79
CA GLU A 113 20.01 9.19 26.08
C GLU A 113 18.96 8.86 25.01
N HIS A 114 17.76 8.46 25.46
CA HIS A 114 16.63 8.11 24.62
C HIS A 114 15.34 8.79 25.10
N ILE A 115 14.37 8.89 24.20
CA ILE A 115 12.99 9.25 24.53
C ILE A 115 12.17 7.97 24.59
N ILE A 116 11.36 7.84 25.64
CA ILE A 116 10.49 6.70 25.91
C ILE A 116 9.06 7.21 26.01
N LEU A 117 8.15 6.55 25.30
CA LEU A 117 6.73 6.88 25.23
C LEU A 117 5.92 5.61 25.43
N ARG A 118 4.75 5.72 26.07
CA ARG A 118 3.70 4.70 26.03
C ARG A 118 2.49 5.31 25.30
N ASN A 119 1.81 4.50 24.49
CA ASN A 119 0.55 4.92 23.89
C ASN A 119 -0.61 4.51 24.80
N PRO A 120 -1.73 5.26 24.80
CA PRO A 120 -1.89 6.59 24.23
C PRO A 120 -1.13 7.65 25.05
N LEU A 121 -0.75 8.76 24.40
CA LEU A 121 -0.11 9.91 25.05
C LEU A 121 -1.04 11.13 24.98
N THR A 122 -1.27 11.76 26.14
CA THR A 122 -2.19 12.91 26.26
C THR A 122 -1.45 14.15 26.76
N HIS A 123 -0.41 13.98 27.58
CA HIS A 123 0.38 15.08 28.10
C HIS A 123 1.87 14.90 27.83
N TYR A 124 2.58 16.01 27.62
CA TYR A 124 4.02 15.97 27.39
C TYR A 124 4.82 15.52 28.63
N SER A 125 4.23 15.54 29.83
CA SER A 125 4.85 14.95 31.02
C SER A 125 4.94 13.43 30.98
N GLU A 126 4.17 12.76 30.11
CA GLU A 126 4.23 11.31 29.85
C GLU A 126 5.40 10.95 28.91
N VAL A 127 6.24 11.92 28.55
CA VAL A 127 7.47 11.67 27.81
C VAL A 127 8.62 11.49 28.79
N LEU A 128 9.12 10.26 28.90
CA LEU A 128 10.31 9.97 29.68
C LEU A 128 11.57 10.19 28.82
N LYS A 129 12.55 10.85 29.42
CA LYS A 129 13.89 11.02 28.85
C LYS A 129 14.88 10.34 29.79
N ALA A 130 15.49 9.25 29.33
CA ALA A 130 16.29 8.37 30.19
C ALA A 130 17.59 7.93 29.50
N GLU A 131 18.59 7.59 30.31
CA GLU A 131 19.89 7.09 29.87
C GLU A 131 19.86 5.56 29.83
N PHE A 132 20.13 4.95 28.67
CA PHE A 132 20.36 3.51 28.60
C PHE A 132 21.76 3.18 29.10
N THR A 133 21.80 2.35 30.14
CA THR A 133 23.04 1.87 30.77
C THR A 133 23.41 0.49 30.28
N GLU A 134 24.70 0.18 30.37
CA GLU A 134 25.20 -1.17 30.14
C GLU A 134 25.37 -1.91 31.46
N SER A 135 25.22 -3.23 31.40
CA SER A 135 25.45 -4.11 32.54
C SER A 135 26.27 -5.31 32.10
N GLU A 136 27.36 -5.56 32.83
CA GLU A 136 28.19 -6.76 32.66
C GLU A 136 27.67 -7.95 33.48
N ASN A 137 26.54 -7.79 34.16
CA ASN A 137 25.97 -8.85 34.96
C ASN A 137 25.58 -10.04 34.06
N LYS A 138 26.18 -11.19 34.35
CA LYS A 138 26.13 -12.41 33.54
C LYS A 138 24.70 -12.94 33.29
N TYR A 139 23.72 -12.54 34.09
CA TYR A 139 22.33 -12.97 33.95
C TYR A 139 21.50 -12.05 33.06
N ILE A 140 21.79 -10.75 33.03
CA ILE A 140 20.95 -9.74 32.37
C ILE A 140 21.57 -9.14 31.11
N LYS A 141 22.89 -9.27 30.93
CA LYS A 141 23.63 -8.65 29.81
C LYS A 141 23.19 -9.11 28.41
N TYR A 142 22.34 -10.13 28.33
CA TYR A 142 21.79 -10.68 27.09
C TYR A 142 20.32 -10.32 26.85
N LEU A 143 19.68 -9.56 27.75
CA LEU A 143 18.26 -9.17 27.62
C LEU A 143 18.12 -7.98 26.67
N ASP A 144 18.02 -8.25 25.37
CA ASP A 144 17.94 -7.27 24.27
C ASP A 144 16.51 -7.02 23.75
N ASN A 145 15.54 -7.78 24.25
CA ASN A 145 14.14 -7.76 23.81
C ASN A 145 13.18 -7.04 24.79
N VAL A 146 13.68 -6.61 25.95
CA VAL A 146 12.90 -5.91 27.00
C VAL A 146 13.56 -4.60 27.40
N CYS A 147 12.78 -3.66 27.89
CA CYS A 147 13.24 -2.40 28.49
C CYS A 147 13.06 -2.47 30.01
N GLN A 148 14.15 -2.62 30.76
CA GLN A 148 14.13 -2.70 32.22
C GLN A 148 14.11 -1.30 32.85
N PHE A 149 13.17 -1.12 33.77
CA PHE A 149 12.96 0.09 34.57
C PHE A 149 13.49 -0.09 36.00
N PRO A 150 13.99 0.99 36.62
CA PRO A 150 14.49 0.93 37.99
C PRO A 150 13.36 0.62 38.98
N ALA A 151 13.68 -0.13 40.04
CA ALA A 151 12.69 -0.58 41.02
C ALA A 151 12.45 0.38 42.19
N ALA A 152 13.47 1.13 42.63
CA ALA A 152 13.45 1.78 43.94
C ALA A 152 13.99 3.22 43.99
N CYS A 153 14.35 3.81 42.85
CA CYS A 153 15.11 5.07 42.83
C CYS A 153 14.46 6.21 42.04
N ASP A 154 13.34 6.00 41.32
CA ASP A 154 12.64 7.07 40.61
C ASP A 154 11.15 6.82 40.34
N LEU A 155 10.52 7.74 39.59
CA LEU A 155 9.12 7.68 39.15
C LEU A 155 8.98 7.44 37.63
N SER A 156 9.99 6.85 36.99
CA SER A 156 9.99 6.58 35.54
C SER A 156 8.82 5.70 35.11
N MET A 157 8.46 4.71 35.94
CA MET A 157 7.31 3.84 35.75
C MET A 157 5.98 4.64 35.79
N ALA A 158 5.77 5.38 36.88
CA ALA A 158 4.57 6.19 37.08
C ALA A 158 4.40 7.30 36.04
N ARG A 159 5.51 7.86 35.52
CA ARG A 159 5.47 8.88 34.47
C ARG A 159 4.75 8.40 33.21
N LEU A 160 4.99 7.17 32.80
CA LEU A 160 4.42 6.56 31.60
C LEU A 160 3.07 5.87 31.87
N ASN A 161 2.55 5.96 33.11
CA ASN A 161 1.39 5.22 33.59
C ASN A 161 1.51 3.70 33.36
N LEU A 162 2.74 3.17 33.39
CA LEU A 162 3.02 1.79 32.98
C LEU A 162 2.93 0.80 34.15
N ASP A 163 2.70 -0.47 33.83
CA ASP A 163 3.08 -1.60 34.66
C ASP A 163 3.76 -2.70 33.80
N PHE A 164 3.91 -3.90 34.36
CA PHE A 164 4.76 -4.94 33.79
C PHE A 164 3.97 -6.21 33.44
N ASP A 165 2.67 -6.08 33.13
CA ASP A 165 1.78 -7.20 32.79
C ASP A 165 1.74 -7.52 31.28
N GLY A 166 2.37 -6.69 30.46
CA GLY A 166 2.35 -6.82 28.99
C GLY A 166 2.65 -5.52 28.24
N ASP A 167 2.61 -4.39 28.96
CA ASP A 167 2.90 -3.06 28.43
C ASP A 167 4.12 -2.98 27.51
N LYS A 168 3.95 -2.27 26.39
CA LYS A 168 5.01 -1.95 25.43
C LYS A 168 5.34 -0.47 25.47
N VAL A 169 6.62 -0.14 25.52
CA VAL A 169 7.14 1.23 25.40
C VAL A 169 7.85 1.46 24.08
N MET A 170 7.62 2.61 23.45
CA MET A 170 8.34 3.04 22.26
C MET A 170 9.66 3.69 22.66
N VAL A 171 10.77 3.09 22.26
CA VAL A 171 12.13 3.60 22.53
C VAL A 171 12.68 4.31 21.30
N ILE A 172 13.01 5.60 21.45
CA ILE A 172 13.37 6.47 20.32
C ILE A 172 14.73 7.13 20.56
N ASN A 173 15.66 6.88 19.64
CA ASN A 173 16.92 7.59 19.56
C ASN A 173 16.83 8.68 18.47
N ASN A 174 16.18 9.81 18.78
CA ASN A 174 16.07 10.92 17.86
C ASN A 174 16.56 12.24 18.50
N PRO A 175 17.60 12.88 17.95
CA PRO A 175 18.19 14.09 18.54
C PRO A 175 17.26 15.30 18.48
N VAL A 176 16.34 15.37 17.51
CA VAL A 176 15.33 16.44 17.46
C VAL A 176 14.36 16.30 18.62
N MET A 177 13.84 15.09 18.86
CA MET A 177 12.94 14.82 19.99
C MET A 177 13.63 15.05 21.34
N ARG A 178 14.88 14.59 21.52
CA ARG A 178 15.64 14.84 22.76
C ARG A 178 15.86 16.31 23.07
N ARG A 179 16.10 17.14 22.05
CA ARG A 179 16.26 18.60 22.20
C ARG A 179 14.93 19.33 22.43
N LYS A 180 13.81 18.72 22.05
CA LYS A 180 12.46 19.30 22.15
C LYS A 180 11.64 18.70 23.28
N HIS A 181 12.23 17.77 24.05
CA HIS A 181 11.65 17.28 25.29
C HIS A 181 11.38 18.46 26.24
N VAL A 182 10.19 18.47 26.82
CA VAL A 182 9.75 19.47 27.79
C VAL A 182 9.87 18.85 29.18
N PRO A 183 10.80 19.31 30.02
CA PRO A 183 10.88 18.84 31.40
C PRO A 183 9.58 19.17 32.14
N ALA A 184 9.00 18.17 32.78
CA ALA A 184 7.75 18.32 33.51
C ALA A 184 7.72 17.36 34.70
N ASP A 185 7.02 17.76 35.75
CA ASP A 185 6.79 16.90 36.90
C ASP A 185 5.85 15.73 36.52
N VAL A 186 5.96 14.63 37.26
CA VAL A 186 5.05 13.50 37.11
C VAL A 186 3.68 13.92 37.62
N ILE A 187 2.69 13.88 36.72
CA ILE A 187 1.29 14.02 37.13
C ILE A 187 0.88 12.65 37.68
N TYR A 188 0.78 12.58 39.01
CA TYR A 188 0.39 11.40 39.76
C TYR A 188 -1.07 11.51 40.19
N ASP A 189 -1.84 10.45 39.98
CA ASP A 189 -3.19 10.33 40.49
C ASP A 189 -3.20 9.43 41.75
N PRO A 190 -3.48 9.96 42.95
CA PRO A 190 -3.50 9.17 44.17
C PRO A 190 -4.65 8.15 44.23
N GLY A 191 -5.64 8.25 43.34
CA GLY A 191 -6.73 7.28 43.18
C GLY A 191 -6.50 6.24 42.08
N ASP A 192 -5.36 6.31 41.39
CA ASP A 192 -4.94 5.36 40.35
C ASP A 192 -4.91 3.93 40.93
N LYS A 193 -5.44 2.95 40.18
CA LYS A 193 -5.54 1.54 40.60
C LYS A 193 -6.44 1.27 41.81
N SER A 194 -7.31 2.19 42.20
CA SER A 194 -8.34 1.91 43.21
C SER A 194 -9.37 0.90 42.67
N THR A 195 -9.46 -0.28 43.27
CA THR A 195 -10.45 -1.30 42.87
C THR A 195 -11.74 -1.16 43.66
N ALA A 196 -12.88 -1.41 43.02
CA ALA A 196 -14.15 -1.56 43.74
C ALA A 196 -14.11 -2.77 44.69
N ASP A 197 -15.01 -2.78 45.68
CA ASP A 197 -15.25 -3.98 46.47
C ASP A 197 -15.79 -5.10 45.56
N ALA A 198 -15.43 -6.35 45.85
CA ALA A 198 -15.92 -7.50 45.10
C ALA A 198 -17.46 -7.56 45.13
N LEU A 199 -18.07 -7.67 43.96
CA LEU A 199 -19.52 -7.80 43.79
C LEU A 199 -19.91 -9.27 43.63
N ASP A 200 -21.14 -9.62 44.03
CA ASP A 200 -21.69 -10.95 43.81
C ASP A 200 -21.90 -11.20 42.30
N TYR A 201 -21.49 -12.38 41.81
CA TYR A 201 -21.69 -12.77 40.42
C TYR A 201 -23.17 -13.05 40.12
N ASN A 202 -23.90 -12.04 39.67
CA ASN A 202 -25.32 -12.09 39.33
C ASN A 202 -25.67 -11.15 38.16
N ILE A 203 -26.86 -11.33 37.59
CA ILE A 203 -27.30 -10.57 36.41
C ILE A 203 -27.35 -9.06 36.64
N ASP A 204 -27.67 -8.62 37.86
CA ASP A 204 -27.76 -7.19 38.19
C ASP A 204 -26.36 -6.55 38.19
N SER A 205 -25.35 -7.27 38.70
CA SER A 205 -23.95 -6.82 38.70
C SER A 205 -23.36 -6.81 37.29
N ILE A 206 -23.70 -7.81 36.47
CA ILE A 206 -23.34 -7.84 35.04
C ILE A 206 -23.98 -6.66 34.30
N LEU A 207 -25.29 -6.42 34.48
CA LEU A 207 -25.98 -5.29 33.85
C LEU A 207 -25.39 -3.94 34.28
N ALA A 208 -25.05 -3.79 35.56
CA ALA A 208 -24.42 -2.56 36.06
C ALA A 208 -23.02 -2.34 35.45
N TYR A 209 -22.23 -3.40 35.32
CA TYR A 209 -20.93 -3.39 34.65
C TYR A 209 -21.06 -3.00 33.17
N GLU A 210 -21.94 -3.69 32.42
CA GLU A 210 -22.19 -3.41 31.01
C GLU A 210 -22.63 -1.96 30.78
N LEU A 211 -23.59 -1.46 31.58
CA LEU A 211 -24.06 -0.08 31.46
C LEU A 211 -22.97 0.98 31.72
N MET A 212 -21.90 0.64 32.44
CA MET A 212 -20.74 1.51 32.60
C MET A 212 -19.81 1.50 31.38
N ASN A 213 -19.78 0.41 30.60
CA ASN A 213 -18.91 0.25 29.43
C ASN A 213 -19.49 0.81 28.12
N LEU A 214 -20.75 1.26 28.10
CA LEU A 214 -21.41 1.71 26.87
C LEU A 214 -21.02 3.13 26.40
N ASP A 215 -20.11 3.82 27.09
CA ASP A 215 -19.72 5.19 26.75
C ASP A 215 -18.40 5.29 25.96
N ASN A 216 -18.21 6.42 25.27
CA ASN A 216 -16.97 6.74 24.55
C ASN A 216 -16.31 7.98 25.17
N LEU A 217 -16.23 8.03 26.51
CA LEU A 217 -15.63 9.17 27.20
C LEU A 217 -14.13 9.31 26.89
N THR A 218 -13.41 8.18 26.71
CA THR A 218 -11.98 8.17 26.36
C THR A 218 -11.71 8.89 25.04
N GLY A 219 -12.47 8.57 23.98
CA GLY A 219 -12.33 9.24 22.69
C GLY A 219 -12.72 10.72 22.76
N ARG A 220 -13.71 11.07 23.59
CA ARG A 220 -14.11 12.47 23.79
C ARG A 220 -13.03 13.29 24.48
N VAL A 221 -12.48 12.82 25.59
CA VAL A 221 -11.43 13.57 26.33
C VAL A 221 -10.16 13.69 25.49
N THR A 222 -9.78 12.65 24.75
CA THR A 222 -8.60 12.67 23.86
C THR A 222 -8.74 13.66 22.71
N ASN A 223 -9.95 13.80 22.15
CA ASN A 223 -10.23 14.82 21.12
C ASN A 223 -10.15 16.25 21.67
N ILE A 224 -10.60 16.46 22.91
CA ILE A 224 -10.50 17.75 23.60
C ILE A 224 -9.01 18.09 23.84
N ASP A 225 -8.24 17.13 24.34
CA ASP A 225 -6.79 17.28 24.50
C ASP A 225 -6.11 17.66 23.19
N THR A 226 -6.39 16.89 22.13
CA THR A 226 -5.83 17.12 20.79
C THR A 226 -6.09 18.55 20.32
N TYR A 227 -7.25 19.12 20.61
CA TYR A 227 -7.54 20.53 20.32
C TYR A 227 -6.64 21.48 21.11
N PHE A 228 -6.54 21.31 22.43
CA PHE A 228 -5.73 22.20 23.28
C PHE A 228 -4.25 22.11 22.92
N SER A 229 -3.73 20.90 22.74
CA SER A 229 -2.38 20.62 22.25
C SER A 229 -2.11 21.28 20.90
N ASN A 230 -3.06 21.21 19.96
CA ASN A 230 -2.92 21.87 18.66
C ASN A 230 -2.93 23.41 18.78
N LYS A 231 -3.84 23.94 19.61
CA LYS A 231 -4.00 25.37 19.85
C LYS A 231 -2.79 26.00 20.55
N ALA A 232 -2.20 25.29 21.51
CA ALA A 232 -0.98 25.68 22.22
C ALA A 232 0.17 25.99 21.22
N MET A 233 0.21 25.23 20.14
CA MET A 233 1.24 25.36 19.10
C MET A 233 0.95 26.45 18.05
N GLU A 234 -0.26 27.02 17.96
CA GLU A 234 -0.61 28.00 16.91
C GLU A 234 0.21 29.30 16.94
N ARG A 235 0.65 29.69 18.13
CA ARG A 235 1.34 30.97 18.37
C ARG A 235 2.82 30.81 18.69
N ASN A 236 3.38 29.60 18.52
CA ASN A 236 4.69 29.22 19.03
C ASN A 236 4.81 29.46 20.56
N GLU A 237 3.71 29.38 21.29
CA GLU A 237 3.67 29.57 22.75
C GLU A 237 4.16 28.33 23.51
N GLY A 238 4.32 27.19 22.84
CA GLY A 238 4.70 25.90 23.44
C GLY A 238 3.49 25.14 23.99
N LEU A 239 3.66 23.85 24.29
CA LEU A 239 2.60 23.02 24.88
C LEU A 239 2.24 23.50 26.30
N GLU A 240 3.22 24.07 26.99
CA GLU A 240 3.13 24.62 28.34
C GLU A 240 2.08 25.75 28.45
N SER A 241 1.74 26.40 27.33
CA SER A 241 0.70 27.45 27.29
C SER A 241 -0.72 26.94 27.54
N ARG A 242 -0.93 25.62 27.48
CA ARG A 242 -2.19 24.91 27.76
C ARG A 242 -1.98 23.76 28.74
N ASP A 243 -0.95 23.87 29.59
CA ASP A 243 -0.60 22.85 30.58
C ASP A 243 -1.78 22.50 31.49
N PHE A 244 -2.53 23.51 31.95
CA PHE A 244 -3.68 23.29 32.83
C PHE A 244 -4.78 22.44 32.15
N GLU A 245 -5.19 22.82 30.93
CA GLU A 245 -6.25 22.11 30.22
C GLU A 245 -5.82 20.68 29.85
N THR A 246 -4.58 20.50 29.37
CA THR A 246 -4.04 19.19 28.97
C THR A 246 -3.75 18.29 30.18
N THR A 247 -3.32 18.85 31.31
CA THR A 247 -3.19 18.14 32.60
C THR A 247 -4.53 17.60 33.09
N ILE A 248 -5.60 18.40 33.02
CA ILE A 248 -6.95 17.93 33.36
C ILE A 248 -7.38 16.81 32.41
N CYS A 249 -7.11 16.94 31.11
CA CYS A 249 -7.44 15.89 30.15
C CYS A 249 -6.70 14.57 30.44
N LYS A 250 -5.41 14.63 30.79
CA LYS A 250 -4.63 13.45 31.25
C LYS A 250 -5.27 12.82 32.48
N TYR A 251 -5.55 13.62 33.51
CA TYR A 251 -6.16 13.13 34.75
C TYR A 251 -7.50 12.44 34.49
N LEU A 252 -8.37 13.06 33.67
CA LEU A 252 -9.65 12.49 33.30
C LEU A 252 -9.49 11.21 32.46
N GLN A 253 -8.52 11.16 31.54
CA GLN A 253 -8.27 9.95 30.75
C GLN A 253 -7.88 8.77 31.65
N GLY A 254 -6.97 8.95 32.60
CA GLY A 254 -6.60 7.90 33.56
C GLY A 254 -7.81 7.41 34.36
N GLN A 255 -8.61 8.34 34.91
CA GLN A 255 -9.83 8.01 35.64
C GLN A 255 -10.88 7.30 34.78
N ILE A 256 -11.03 7.66 33.49
CA ILE A 256 -11.99 7.01 32.58
C ILE A 256 -11.54 5.57 32.29
N ILE A 257 -10.24 5.33 32.03
CA ILE A 257 -9.71 3.99 31.75
C ILE A 257 -9.95 3.07 32.95
N ASP A 258 -9.70 3.57 34.16
CA ASP A 258 -9.90 2.82 35.39
C ASP A 258 -11.35 2.85 35.94
N SER A 259 -12.27 3.57 35.30
CA SER A 259 -13.64 3.75 35.79
C SER A 259 -14.40 2.43 35.91
N VAL A 260 -14.11 1.50 35.01
CA VAL A 260 -14.68 0.16 34.94
C VAL A 260 -14.22 -0.67 36.14
N LYS A 261 -12.91 -0.64 36.46
CA LYS A 261 -12.30 -1.37 37.58
C LYS A 261 -12.70 -0.79 38.94
N SER A 262 -12.93 0.52 38.98
CA SER A 262 -13.25 1.26 40.19
C SER A 262 -14.76 1.46 40.42
N MET A 263 -15.61 1.12 39.44
CA MET A 263 -17.05 1.42 39.41
C MET A 263 -17.38 2.90 39.67
N LYS A 264 -16.45 3.81 39.37
CA LYS A 264 -16.60 5.25 39.57
C LYS A 264 -17.06 5.90 38.29
N LYS A 265 -18.23 6.55 38.32
CA LYS A 265 -18.70 7.33 37.18
C LYS A 265 -17.89 8.60 37.01
N VAL A 266 -17.15 8.70 35.91
CA VAL A 266 -16.40 9.90 35.55
C VAL A 266 -17.25 10.77 34.63
N SER A 267 -17.13 12.10 34.77
CA SER A 267 -17.76 13.05 33.85
C SER A 267 -16.75 14.10 33.39
N ILE A 268 -16.83 14.48 32.11
CA ILE A 268 -16.02 15.55 31.54
C ILE A 268 -16.70 16.88 31.87
N PRO A 269 -16.02 17.83 32.54
CA PRO A 269 -16.57 19.15 32.86
C PRO A 269 -17.10 19.91 31.63
N GLU A 270 -18.18 20.67 31.79
CA GLU A 270 -18.80 21.43 30.69
C GLU A 270 -17.85 22.50 30.12
N GLU A 271 -16.97 23.06 30.95
CA GLU A 271 -15.97 24.05 30.57
C GLU A 271 -14.99 23.52 29.51
N LEU A 272 -14.66 22.23 29.57
CA LEU A 272 -13.84 21.57 28.55
C LEU A 272 -14.65 21.30 27.26
N ASN A 273 -15.97 21.16 27.36
CA ASN A 273 -16.86 20.99 26.21
C ASN A 273 -17.15 22.30 25.45
N ALA A 274 -16.70 23.47 25.95
CA ALA A 274 -16.82 24.76 25.24
C ALA A 274 -15.97 24.83 23.94
N VAL A 275 -15.19 23.78 23.66
CA VAL A 275 -14.39 23.58 22.46
C VAL A 275 -15.23 22.93 21.36
N TRP A 276 -15.73 23.72 20.40
CA TRP A 276 -16.63 23.17 19.35
C TRP A 276 -15.92 22.70 18.08
N LYS A 277 -14.63 23.02 17.89
CA LYS A 277 -13.95 22.80 16.61
C LYS A 277 -12.74 21.88 16.75
N LYS A 278 -12.83 20.70 16.17
CA LYS A 278 -11.71 19.78 15.97
C LYS A 278 -10.60 20.44 15.14
N PRO A 279 -9.31 20.17 15.40
CA PRO A 279 -8.24 20.59 14.51
C PRO A 279 -8.49 20.21 13.05
N TYR A 280 -8.04 21.05 12.12
CA TYR A 280 -8.29 20.89 10.68
C TYR A 280 -7.92 19.49 10.20
N PHE A 281 -6.70 19.01 10.50
CA PHE A 281 -6.22 17.70 10.02
C PHE A 281 -7.12 16.50 10.35
N LEU A 282 -7.89 16.55 11.46
CA LEU A 282 -8.78 15.44 11.86
C LEU A 282 -9.90 15.19 10.86
N HIS A 283 -10.17 16.14 9.96
CA HIS A 283 -11.16 15.92 8.92
C HIS A 283 -10.74 14.84 7.92
N HIS A 284 -9.44 14.52 7.81
CA HIS A 284 -8.98 13.37 7.05
C HIS A 284 -9.31 12.05 7.75
N LYS A 285 -9.45 12.05 9.09
CA LYS A 285 -9.84 10.87 9.86
C LYS A 285 -11.35 10.64 9.85
N TYR A 286 -12.15 11.69 9.93
CA TYR A 286 -13.62 11.56 10.04
C TYR A 286 -14.36 11.76 8.72
N GLY A 287 -13.74 12.38 7.70
CA GLY A 287 -14.30 12.49 6.35
C GLY A 287 -15.51 13.42 6.18
N ASP A 288 -16.03 13.99 7.26
CA ASP A 288 -17.27 14.78 7.31
C ASP A 288 -17.04 16.29 7.15
N TYR A 289 -15.84 16.76 6.76
CA TYR A 289 -15.58 18.20 6.57
C TYR A 289 -16.57 18.87 5.60
N LYS A 290 -16.90 18.18 4.52
CA LYS A 290 -17.78 18.72 3.46
C LYS A 290 -19.22 18.86 3.93
N THR A 291 -19.68 17.95 4.79
CA THR A 291 -21.06 17.91 5.31
C THR A 291 -21.21 18.67 6.62
N ASN A 292 -20.13 18.76 7.41
CA ASN A 292 -20.09 19.41 8.72
C ASN A 292 -18.82 20.28 8.92
N PRO A 293 -18.59 21.31 8.08
CA PRO A 293 -17.38 22.13 8.17
C PRO A 293 -17.28 22.91 9.48
N LYS A 294 -18.41 23.16 10.15
CA LYS A 294 -18.46 23.91 11.41
C LYS A 294 -17.90 23.14 12.60
N ALA A 295 -17.79 21.81 12.51
CA ALA A 295 -17.18 20.97 13.53
C ALA A 295 -15.64 21.00 13.51
N TYR A 296 -15.04 21.68 12.54
CA TYR A 296 -13.59 21.76 12.36
C TYR A 296 -13.10 23.21 12.40
N GLN A 297 -11.82 23.38 12.74
CA GLN A 297 -11.09 24.62 12.45
C GLN A 297 -11.13 24.89 10.95
N GLY A 298 -11.36 26.15 10.56
CA GLY A 298 -11.30 26.54 9.16
C GLY A 298 -9.87 26.44 8.65
N ARG A 299 -9.69 26.05 7.39
CA ARG A 299 -8.37 25.92 6.75
C ARG A 299 -7.48 27.16 6.95
N ASP A 300 -8.04 28.36 6.85
CA ASP A 300 -7.30 29.63 6.99
C ASP A 300 -6.98 29.99 8.46
N ASP A 301 -7.74 29.43 9.40
CA ASP A 301 -7.55 29.61 10.84
C ASP A 301 -6.56 28.59 11.42
N ALA A 302 -6.29 27.50 10.70
CA ALA A 302 -5.50 26.36 11.13
C ALA A 302 -3.99 26.69 11.16
N LYS A 303 -3.54 27.34 12.23
CA LYS A 303 -2.21 27.95 12.33
C LYS A 303 -1.13 27.10 12.99
N SER A 304 -1.49 25.98 13.60
CA SER A 304 -0.54 25.09 14.24
C SER A 304 0.46 24.54 13.22
N PRO A 305 1.72 24.23 13.62
CA PRO A 305 2.72 23.68 12.72
C PRO A 305 2.23 22.45 11.96
N PHE A 306 1.49 21.57 12.63
CA PHE A 306 0.97 20.36 12.00
C PHE A 306 -0.16 20.66 11.00
N ASN A 307 -1.11 21.54 11.32
CA ASN A 307 -2.12 21.95 10.34
C ASN A 307 -1.50 22.63 9.12
N LYS A 308 -0.48 23.48 9.33
CA LYS A 308 0.27 24.10 8.22
C LYS A 308 0.97 23.04 7.35
N PHE A 309 1.59 22.05 7.98
CA PHE A 309 2.19 20.91 7.27
C PHE A 309 1.16 20.18 6.43
N VAL A 310 -0.01 19.85 7.00
CA VAL A 310 -1.12 19.19 6.30
C VAL A 310 -1.57 20.03 5.10
N ILE A 311 -1.78 21.33 5.26
CA ILE A 311 -2.18 22.23 4.16
C ILE A 311 -1.15 22.26 3.03
N ILE A 312 0.15 22.33 3.38
CA ILE A 312 1.24 22.29 2.41
C ILE A 312 1.24 20.94 1.67
N LEU A 313 1.09 19.84 2.41
CA LEU A 313 1.07 18.50 1.87
C LEU A 313 -0.13 18.27 0.94
N GLU A 314 -1.32 18.75 1.32
CA GLU A 314 -2.52 18.71 0.46
C GLU A 314 -2.28 19.42 -0.87
N ASN A 315 -1.71 20.63 -0.84
CA ASN A 315 -1.40 21.38 -2.06
C ASN A 315 -0.36 20.65 -2.90
N PHE A 316 0.71 20.12 -2.28
CA PHE A 316 1.72 19.34 -2.98
C PHE A 316 1.12 18.09 -3.65
N ILE A 317 0.30 17.32 -2.91
CA ILE A 317 -0.38 16.13 -3.44
C ILE A 317 -1.24 16.51 -4.63
N LYS A 318 -2.01 17.59 -4.50
CA LYS A 318 -2.86 18.10 -5.57
C LYS A 318 -2.02 18.44 -6.80
N ASP A 319 -0.99 19.26 -6.66
CA ASP A 319 -0.13 19.69 -7.77
C ASP A 319 0.60 18.50 -8.42
N PHE A 320 1.10 17.56 -7.60
CA PHE A 320 1.83 16.38 -8.07
C PHE A 320 0.95 15.39 -8.83
N PHE A 321 -0.31 15.21 -8.41
CA PHE A 321 -1.26 14.29 -9.05
C PHE A 321 -2.21 14.94 -10.07
N GLU A 322 -2.23 16.27 -10.19
CA GLU A 322 -2.89 16.97 -11.30
C GLU A 322 -2.10 16.85 -12.61
N ILE A 323 -0.80 16.54 -12.55
CA ILE A 323 -0.01 16.20 -13.73
C ILE A 323 -0.48 14.85 -14.26
N ASN A 324 -0.94 14.82 -15.53
CA ASN A 324 -1.21 13.58 -16.22
C ASN A 324 0.10 12.80 -16.31
N PHE A 325 0.18 11.67 -15.62
CA PHE A 325 1.41 10.85 -15.60
C PHE A 325 1.86 10.35 -16.98
N GLY A 326 0.97 10.39 -17.98
CA GLY A 326 1.32 10.18 -19.39
C GLY A 326 2.32 11.21 -19.94
N ASP A 327 2.49 12.35 -19.26
CA ASP A 327 3.34 13.47 -19.68
C ASP A 327 4.71 13.49 -18.95
N ILE A 328 4.92 12.66 -17.91
CA ILE A 328 6.14 12.68 -17.07
C ILE A 328 7.21 11.70 -17.56
N ILE A 329 6.80 10.61 -18.22
CA ILE A 329 7.73 9.58 -18.67
C ILE A 329 8.03 9.81 -20.13
N ASP A 330 9.29 10.06 -20.43
CA ASP A 330 9.81 10.05 -21.79
C ASP A 330 9.71 8.62 -22.33
N ILE A 331 8.64 8.36 -23.09
CA ILE A 331 8.32 7.05 -23.67
C ILE A 331 9.41 6.65 -24.68
N ASP A 332 10.20 7.61 -25.16
CA ASP A 332 11.30 7.39 -26.10
C ASP A 332 12.49 6.66 -25.46
N TYR A 333 12.56 6.58 -24.12
CA TYR A 333 13.57 5.78 -23.39
C TYR A 333 13.25 4.27 -23.39
N LEU A 334 12.08 3.84 -23.89
CA LEU A 334 11.63 2.45 -23.79
C LEU A 334 11.70 1.71 -25.13
N ASP A 335 12.46 0.60 -25.15
CA ASP A 335 12.45 -0.35 -26.27
C ASP A 335 11.11 -1.10 -26.43
N VAL A 336 10.15 -0.92 -25.50
CA VAL A 336 8.83 -1.57 -25.54
C VAL A 336 7.72 -0.52 -25.57
N GLN A 337 7.05 -0.45 -26.71
CA GLN A 337 5.97 0.51 -26.98
C GLN A 337 4.57 0.03 -26.51
N ASP A 338 4.38 -1.27 -26.20
CA ASP A 338 3.10 -1.81 -25.70
C ASP A 338 3.29 -3.06 -24.83
N THR A 339 3.13 -2.93 -23.50
CA THR A 339 3.28 -4.02 -22.53
C THR A 339 2.27 -5.15 -22.71
N LYS A 340 1.13 -4.89 -23.38
CA LYS A 340 0.10 -5.88 -23.69
C LYS A 340 0.67 -7.11 -24.40
N THR A 341 1.63 -6.89 -25.30
CA THR A 341 2.28 -7.96 -26.08
C THR A 341 3.02 -8.97 -25.21
N LEU A 342 3.53 -8.53 -24.05
CA LEU A 342 4.21 -9.38 -23.08
C LEU A 342 3.22 -10.21 -22.24
N LEU A 343 1.94 -9.82 -22.22
CA LEU A 343 0.90 -10.42 -21.39
C LEU A 343 0.00 -11.38 -22.17
N GLN A 344 0.18 -11.48 -23.50
CA GLN A 344 -0.60 -12.35 -24.38
C GLN A 344 0.26 -13.44 -25.00
N ASP A 345 -0.32 -14.62 -25.18
CA ASP A 345 0.27 -15.74 -25.89
C ASP A 345 -0.68 -16.20 -27.02
N ASN A 346 -0.58 -15.53 -28.16
CA ASN A 346 -1.41 -15.83 -29.32
C ASN A 346 -1.04 -17.17 -30.00
N SER A 347 0.13 -17.75 -29.68
CA SER A 347 0.56 -19.02 -30.28
C SER A 347 -0.20 -20.25 -29.74
N LYS A 348 -0.88 -20.11 -28.60
CA LYS A 348 -1.66 -21.19 -27.98
C LYS A 348 -3.13 -21.20 -28.35
N CYS A 349 -3.60 -20.35 -29.25
CA CYS A 349 -5.01 -20.33 -29.62
C CYS A 349 -5.19 -19.82 -31.04
N ASP A 350 -5.94 -20.53 -31.86
CA ASP A 350 -6.34 -20.05 -33.18
C ASP A 350 -7.31 -18.86 -33.07
N SER A 351 -7.42 -18.10 -34.15
CA SER A 351 -8.28 -16.91 -34.20
C SER A 351 -9.75 -17.25 -33.86
N GLU A 352 -10.31 -18.32 -34.41
CA GLU A 352 -11.73 -18.64 -34.26
C GLU A 352 -12.08 -18.96 -32.80
N THR A 353 -11.29 -19.82 -32.16
CA THR A 353 -11.41 -20.17 -30.75
C THR A 353 -11.21 -18.94 -29.86
N PHE A 354 -10.22 -18.09 -30.16
CA PHE A 354 -9.94 -16.87 -29.41
C PHE A 354 -11.16 -15.93 -29.37
N TYR A 355 -11.76 -15.66 -30.53
CA TYR A 355 -12.95 -14.79 -30.60
C TYR A 355 -14.20 -15.44 -30.02
N LYS A 356 -14.35 -16.76 -30.14
CA LYS A 356 -15.43 -17.50 -29.48
C LYS A 356 -15.36 -17.28 -27.97
N ILE A 357 -14.19 -17.48 -27.36
CA ILE A 357 -13.97 -17.26 -25.92
C ILE A 357 -14.29 -15.80 -25.55
N ILE A 358 -13.82 -14.81 -26.32
CA ILE A 358 -14.10 -13.39 -26.04
C ILE A 358 -15.61 -13.08 -26.06
N ARG A 359 -16.36 -13.65 -27.00
CA ARG A 359 -17.83 -13.48 -27.07
C ARG A 359 -18.51 -14.10 -25.84
N GLU A 360 -18.05 -15.27 -25.40
CA GLU A 360 -18.57 -15.94 -24.20
C GLU A 360 -18.21 -15.20 -22.90
N LEU A 361 -17.02 -14.57 -22.84
CA LEU A 361 -16.59 -13.74 -21.70
C LEU A 361 -17.30 -12.40 -21.62
N GLN A 362 -17.82 -11.87 -22.73
CA GLN A 362 -18.49 -10.57 -22.77
C GLN A 362 -19.60 -10.37 -21.72
N PRO A 363 -20.58 -11.28 -21.54
CA PRO A 363 -21.58 -11.16 -20.48
C PRO A 363 -20.96 -11.17 -19.08
N ILE A 364 -19.98 -12.03 -18.82
CA ILE A 364 -19.29 -12.11 -17.52
C ILE A 364 -18.51 -10.83 -17.22
N TYR A 365 -17.84 -10.24 -18.22
CA TYR A 365 -17.15 -8.97 -18.04
C TYR A 365 -18.12 -7.82 -17.73
N LYS A 366 -19.31 -7.81 -18.36
CA LYS A 366 -20.35 -6.81 -18.05
C LYS A 366 -20.85 -6.97 -16.61
N GLU A 367 -21.04 -8.21 -16.16
CA GLU A 367 -21.37 -8.54 -14.78
C GLU A 367 -20.26 -8.07 -13.82
N TYR A 368 -19.00 -8.38 -14.13
CA TYR A 368 -17.82 -7.98 -13.38
C TYR A 368 -17.77 -6.46 -13.14
N ILE A 369 -17.89 -5.66 -14.21
CA ILE A 369 -17.84 -4.19 -14.08
C ILE A 369 -19.01 -3.67 -13.23
N LYS A 370 -20.22 -4.22 -13.42
CA LYS A 370 -21.39 -3.80 -12.67
C LYS A 370 -21.22 -4.08 -11.17
N GLN A 371 -20.89 -5.32 -10.81
CA GLN A 371 -20.72 -5.72 -9.41
C GLN A 371 -19.55 -4.96 -8.76
N LYS A 372 -18.43 -4.80 -9.48
CA LYS A 372 -17.29 -4.00 -9.01
C LYS A 372 -17.68 -2.54 -8.74
N GLU A 373 -18.47 -1.91 -9.62
CA GLU A 373 -18.96 -0.54 -9.40
C GLU A 373 -19.89 -0.45 -8.17
N GLU A 374 -20.69 -1.48 -7.89
CA GLU A 374 -21.56 -1.56 -6.71
C GLU A 374 -20.72 -1.69 -5.42
N LEU A 375 -19.75 -2.61 -5.38
CA LEU A 375 -18.83 -2.77 -4.26
C LEU A 375 -17.96 -1.52 -4.04
N ALA A 376 -17.49 -0.89 -5.11
CA ALA A 376 -16.73 0.36 -5.01
C ALA A 376 -17.56 1.53 -4.46
N LYS A 377 -18.88 1.56 -4.73
CA LYS A 377 -19.80 2.55 -4.12
C LYS A 377 -20.00 2.28 -2.64
N LYS A 378 -20.15 1.02 -2.22
CA LYS A 378 -20.21 0.64 -0.80
C LYS A 378 -18.93 1.11 -0.09
N GLY A 379 -17.76 0.75 -0.62
CA GLY A 379 -16.46 1.11 -0.03
C GLY A 379 -16.18 2.62 0.01
N LYS A 380 -16.72 3.42 -0.90
CA LYS A 380 -16.57 4.89 -0.86
C LYS A 380 -17.24 5.53 0.37
N GLY A 381 -18.22 4.86 0.97
CA GLY A 381 -18.88 5.31 2.20
C GLY A 381 -18.04 5.05 3.45
N ILE A 382 -17.06 4.14 3.35
CA ILE A 382 -16.26 3.67 4.49
C ILE A 382 -14.97 4.46 4.54
N ASN A 383 -14.68 5.04 5.69
CA ASN A 383 -13.45 5.79 5.90
C ASN A 383 -12.36 4.88 6.44
N SER A 384 -11.49 4.36 5.58
CA SER A 384 -10.42 3.44 5.98
C SER A 384 -9.33 4.03 6.90
N LEU A 385 -9.40 5.33 7.18
CA LEU A 385 -8.55 5.99 8.15
C LEU A 385 -9.16 6.00 9.55
N ASP A 386 -10.45 5.73 9.66
CA ASP A 386 -11.10 5.42 10.93
C ASP A 386 -10.80 3.98 11.32
N LYS A 387 -10.52 3.78 12.60
CA LYS A 387 -10.09 2.50 13.18
C LYS A 387 -11.03 2.07 14.31
N SER A 388 -12.25 2.60 14.33
CA SER A 388 -13.31 2.06 15.19
C SER A 388 -13.66 0.63 14.77
N ASP A 389 -14.09 -0.18 15.72
CA ASP A 389 -14.38 -1.60 15.45
C ASP A 389 -15.56 -1.77 14.50
N GLU A 390 -16.52 -0.84 14.52
CA GLU A 390 -17.60 -0.77 13.52
C GLU A 390 -17.05 -0.64 12.09
N ILE A 391 -16.12 0.30 11.87
CA ILE A 391 -15.54 0.54 10.54
C ILE A 391 -14.61 -0.60 10.13
N LYS A 392 -13.83 -1.15 11.06
CA LYS A 392 -13.03 -2.36 10.80
C LYS A 392 -13.93 -3.52 10.36
N GLU A 393 -15.04 -3.73 11.05
CA GLU A 393 -16.00 -4.78 10.72
C GLU A 393 -16.65 -4.54 9.35
N GLU A 394 -17.05 -3.31 9.04
CA GLU A 394 -17.56 -2.94 7.71
C GLU A 394 -16.51 -3.20 6.61
N LEU A 395 -15.23 -2.89 6.85
CA LEU A 395 -14.13 -3.18 5.93
C LEU A 395 -13.91 -4.68 5.77
N ARG A 396 -13.94 -5.45 6.86
CA ARG A 396 -13.81 -6.91 6.85
C ARG A 396 -14.91 -7.55 6.02
N GLN A 397 -16.17 -7.16 6.26
CA GLN A 397 -17.32 -7.63 5.50
C GLN A 397 -17.21 -7.25 4.01
N LEU A 398 -16.80 -6.03 3.71
CA LEU A 398 -16.59 -5.59 2.34
C LEU A 398 -15.48 -6.39 1.63
N ASN A 399 -14.37 -6.67 2.33
CA ASN A 399 -13.28 -7.49 1.80
C ASN A 399 -13.74 -8.93 1.53
N GLU A 400 -14.52 -9.52 2.43
CA GLU A 400 -15.13 -10.83 2.18
C GLU A 400 -16.09 -10.82 0.98
N GLU A 401 -16.87 -9.75 0.80
CA GLU A 401 -17.73 -9.57 -0.38
C GLU A 401 -16.87 -9.51 -1.67
N TYR A 402 -15.78 -8.74 -1.66
CA TYR A 402 -14.83 -8.69 -2.78
C TYR A 402 -14.24 -10.06 -3.10
N LYS A 403 -13.81 -10.80 -2.08
CA LYS A 403 -13.24 -12.14 -2.24
C LYS A 403 -14.22 -13.08 -2.92
N LYS A 404 -15.44 -13.18 -2.36
CA LYS A 404 -16.51 -14.03 -2.91
C LYS A 404 -16.85 -13.63 -4.35
N PHE A 405 -16.88 -12.33 -4.63
CA PHE A 405 -17.08 -11.79 -5.97
C PHE A 405 -16.00 -12.22 -6.95
N TYR A 406 -14.71 -12.07 -6.60
CA TYR A 406 -13.61 -12.45 -7.48
C TYR A 406 -13.58 -13.97 -7.71
N ASP A 407 -13.82 -14.78 -6.67
CA ASP A 407 -13.86 -16.24 -6.77
C ASP A 407 -15.00 -16.72 -7.71
N ASP A 408 -16.19 -16.12 -7.60
CA ASP A 408 -17.33 -16.41 -8.47
C ASP A 408 -17.01 -16.09 -9.95
N ILE A 409 -16.47 -14.90 -10.22
CA ILE A 409 -16.10 -14.50 -11.58
C ILE A 409 -14.97 -15.38 -12.13
N LYS A 410 -13.99 -15.76 -11.30
CA LYS A 410 -12.91 -16.69 -11.66
C LYS A 410 -13.45 -18.06 -12.06
N SER A 411 -14.40 -18.60 -11.30
CA SER A 411 -15.06 -19.87 -11.63
C SER A 411 -15.77 -19.79 -12.99
N LYS A 412 -16.60 -18.76 -13.20
CA LYS A 412 -17.32 -18.57 -14.47
C LYS A 412 -16.39 -18.44 -15.69
N CYS A 413 -15.25 -17.76 -15.53
CA CYS A 413 -14.28 -17.62 -16.62
C CYS A 413 -13.58 -18.96 -16.93
N ARG A 414 -13.24 -19.75 -15.90
CA ARG A 414 -12.63 -21.08 -16.04
C ARG A 414 -13.57 -22.11 -16.67
N GLU A 415 -14.87 -21.97 -16.48
CA GLU A 415 -15.89 -22.80 -17.15
C GLU A 415 -15.89 -22.58 -18.67
N ILE A 416 -15.60 -21.36 -19.14
CA ILE A 416 -15.49 -21.04 -20.57
C ILE A 416 -14.16 -21.57 -21.15
N CYS A 417 -13.06 -21.32 -20.44
CA CYS A 417 -11.74 -21.75 -20.88
C CYS A 417 -10.91 -22.21 -19.69
N SER A 418 -10.59 -23.50 -19.65
CA SER A 418 -9.75 -24.10 -18.61
C SER A 418 -8.25 -23.81 -18.80
N ASN A 419 -7.84 -23.34 -19.99
CA ASN A 419 -6.46 -22.96 -20.27
C ASN A 419 -6.21 -21.52 -19.79
N GLU A 420 -5.44 -21.38 -18.70
CA GLU A 420 -5.15 -20.09 -18.07
C GLU A 420 -4.41 -19.12 -19.00
N SER A 421 -3.47 -19.60 -19.80
CA SER A 421 -2.69 -18.78 -20.74
C SER A 421 -3.54 -18.17 -21.87
N VAL A 422 -4.44 -18.97 -22.45
CA VAL A 422 -5.40 -18.51 -23.47
C VAL A 422 -6.43 -17.57 -22.85
N LEU A 423 -6.99 -17.94 -21.69
CA LEU A 423 -7.97 -17.13 -20.98
C LEU A 423 -7.38 -15.76 -20.60
N ALA A 424 -6.14 -15.71 -20.09
CA ALA A 424 -5.42 -14.46 -19.83
C ALA A 424 -5.25 -13.61 -21.09
N SER A 425 -4.88 -14.23 -22.21
CA SER A 425 -4.73 -13.52 -23.49
C SER A 425 -6.04 -12.85 -23.94
N CYS A 426 -7.18 -13.55 -23.80
CA CYS A 426 -8.52 -13.03 -24.08
C CYS A 426 -8.91 -11.90 -23.11
N CYS A 427 -8.69 -12.08 -21.80
CA CYS A 427 -8.98 -11.07 -20.77
C CYS A 427 -8.15 -9.79 -20.97
N ILE A 428 -6.89 -9.93 -21.38
CA ILE A 428 -6.01 -8.82 -21.76
C ILE A 428 -6.54 -8.12 -23.02
N GLU A 429 -7.01 -8.84 -24.04
CA GLU A 429 -7.59 -8.22 -25.24
C GLU A 429 -8.82 -7.37 -24.91
N ILE A 430 -9.73 -7.91 -24.10
CA ILE A 430 -10.93 -7.20 -23.63
C ILE A 430 -10.52 -5.91 -22.89
N THR A 431 -9.58 -6.04 -21.97
CA THR A 431 -9.25 -5.00 -21.01
C THR A 431 -8.28 -3.95 -21.56
N TYR A 432 -7.36 -4.31 -22.43
CA TYR A 432 -6.36 -3.38 -22.98
C TYR A 432 -6.73 -2.85 -24.37
N ASN A 433 -7.65 -3.51 -25.09
CA ASN A 433 -8.09 -3.06 -26.42
C ASN A 433 -9.58 -2.71 -26.45
N TYR A 434 -10.47 -3.70 -26.25
CA TYR A 434 -11.90 -3.50 -26.55
C TYR A 434 -12.57 -2.45 -25.68
N THR A 435 -12.15 -2.32 -24.42
CA THR A 435 -12.70 -1.36 -23.47
C THR A 435 -12.04 0.02 -23.53
N LYS A 436 -10.99 0.21 -24.33
CA LYS A 436 -10.27 1.50 -24.45
C LYS A 436 -10.68 2.29 -25.68
N ASN A 437 -11.01 1.57 -26.74
CA ASN A 437 -11.35 2.12 -28.05
C ASN A 437 -12.86 2.21 -28.26
N LYS A 438 -13.29 3.06 -29.20
CA LYS A 438 -14.71 3.25 -29.53
C LYS A 438 -15.03 2.29 -30.69
N ASN A 439 -15.48 1.10 -30.37
CA ASN A 439 -15.65 -0.01 -31.33
C ASN A 439 -17.04 -0.67 -31.21
N ASP A 440 -17.47 -1.35 -32.26
CA ASP A 440 -18.72 -2.13 -32.30
C ASP A 440 -18.60 -3.49 -31.59
N SER A 441 -17.64 -3.61 -30.67
CA SER A 441 -17.33 -4.82 -29.91
C SER A 441 -18.40 -5.16 -28.86
N GLY A 442 -19.29 -4.21 -28.55
CA GLY A 442 -20.29 -4.32 -27.48
C GLY A 442 -19.72 -4.23 -26.06
N PHE A 443 -18.44 -3.89 -25.90
CA PHE A 443 -17.82 -3.56 -24.61
C PHE A 443 -17.94 -2.05 -24.30
N LYS A 444 -18.28 -1.70 -23.06
CA LYS A 444 -18.39 -0.30 -22.64
C LYS A 444 -17.01 0.27 -22.37
N ARG A 445 -16.72 1.44 -22.92
CA ARG A 445 -15.45 2.15 -22.71
C ARG A 445 -15.22 2.46 -21.22
N ASN A 446 -14.05 2.10 -20.70
CA ASN A 446 -13.64 2.38 -19.32
C ASN A 446 -12.11 2.41 -19.16
N GLN A 447 -11.61 2.87 -18.01
CA GLN A 447 -10.17 2.94 -17.69
C GLN A 447 -9.72 1.84 -16.72
N ASP A 448 -10.53 0.80 -16.56
CA ASP A 448 -10.24 -0.32 -15.67
C ASP A 448 -9.26 -1.30 -16.34
N TYR A 449 -8.24 -1.72 -15.60
CA TYR A 449 -7.28 -2.74 -16.06
C TYR A 449 -7.26 -3.98 -15.18
N THR A 450 -8.07 -4.06 -14.12
CA THR A 450 -7.86 -5.03 -13.03
C THR A 450 -8.39 -6.42 -13.35
N PHE A 451 -9.25 -6.56 -14.36
CA PHE A 451 -9.90 -7.84 -14.70
C PHE A 451 -8.91 -9.00 -14.92
N PRO A 452 -7.93 -8.93 -15.84
CA PRO A 452 -6.97 -10.01 -16.04
C PRO A 452 -6.12 -10.28 -14.79
N TRP A 453 -5.73 -9.23 -14.07
CA TRP A 453 -4.84 -9.34 -12.91
C TRP A 453 -5.50 -9.91 -11.65
N ARG A 454 -6.81 -9.75 -11.49
CA ARG A 454 -7.56 -10.29 -10.35
C ARG A 454 -8.20 -11.64 -10.67
N ILE A 455 -8.61 -11.87 -11.92
CA ILE A 455 -9.38 -13.07 -12.30
C ILE A 455 -8.47 -14.19 -12.80
N VAL A 456 -7.42 -13.88 -13.56
CA VAL A 456 -6.51 -14.87 -14.16
C VAL A 456 -5.03 -14.53 -13.96
N PRO A 457 -4.58 -14.25 -12.72
CA PRO A 457 -3.20 -13.88 -12.45
C PRO A 457 -2.20 -14.97 -12.86
N GLU A 458 -2.55 -16.25 -12.74
CA GLU A 458 -1.67 -17.37 -13.07
C GLU A 458 -1.35 -17.41 -14.57
N GLY A 459 -2.37 -17.25 -15.43
CA GLY A 459 -2.20 -17.18 -16.88
C GLY A 459 -1.44 -15.94 -17.34
N VAL A 460 -1.63 -14.80 -16.66
CA VAL A 460 -0.86 -13.57 -16.92
C VAL A 460 0.63 -13.80 -16.64
N LEU A 461 0.98 -14.40 -15.50
CA LEU A 461 2.36 -14.71 -15.15
C LEU A 461 2.97 -15.78 -16.07
N GLU A 462 2.18 -16.77 -16.51
CA GLU A 462 2.61 -17.77 -17.49
C GLU A 462 2.98 -17.13 -18.83
N ASN A 463 2.12 -16.25 -19.36
CA ASN A 463 2.40 -15.54 -20.61
C ASN A 463 3.64 -14.66 -20.49
N LEU A 464 3.75 -13.92 -19.38
CA LEU A 464 4.87 -13.04 -19.13
C LEU A 464 6.21 -13.79 -18.98
N LYS A 465 6.19 -14.99 -18.40
CA LYS A 465 7.40 -15.84 -18.24
C LYS A 465 8.06 -16.16 -19.58
N ARG A 466 7.31 -16.25 -20.68
CA ARG A 466 7.87 -16.44 -22.04
C ARG A 466 8.74 -15.27 -22.50
N HIS A 467 8.50 -14.10 -21.93
CA HIS A 467 9.21 -12.86 -22.20
C HIS A 467 10.07 -12.45 -21.01
N GLU A 468 10.53 -13.41 -20.20
CA GLU A 468 11.35 -13.10 -19.03
C GLU A 468 12.62 -12.34 -19.43
N ASP A 469 12.88 -11.26 -18.69
CA ASP A 469 14.16 -10.57 -18.76
C ASP A 469 15.12 -11.17 -17.75
N LYS A 470 16.22 -11.75 -18.25
CA LYS A 470 17.26 -12.34 -17.40
C LYS A 470 18.14 -11.28 -16.76
N ASN A 471 18.21 -10.09 -17.35
CA ASN A 471 18.97 -8.97 -16.79
C ASN A 471 18.04 -8.20 -15.85
N LYS A 472 18.29 -8.35 -14.55
CA LYS A 472 17.43 -7.81 -13.49
C LYS A 472 18.19 -6.83 -12.62
N ILE A 473 17.44 -5.96 -11.96
CA ILE A 473 17.94 -5.04 -10.94
C ILE A 473 17.46 -5.56 -9.59
N ASP A 474 18.39 -6.12 -8.81
CA ASP A 474 18.09 -6.55 -7.44
C ASP A 474 18.25 -5.35 -6.50
N VAL A 475 17.15 -4.98 -5.84
CA VAL A 475 17.16 -3.99 -4.75
C VAL A 475 17.37 -4.71 -3.42
N LYS A 476 18.43 -4.35 -2.70
CA LYS A 476 18.79 -4.93 -1.41
C LYS A 476 18.82 -3.87 -0.33
N GLU A 477 18.14 -4.16 0.78
CA GLU A 477 18.22 -3.34 1.98
C GLU A 477 19.60 -3.51 2.63
N VAL A 478 20.28 -2.39 2.91
CA VAL A 478 21.56 -2.36 3.62
C VAL A 478 21.27 -2.11 5.11
N ARG A 479 20.76 -3.15 5.78
CA ARG A 479 20.25 -3.08 7.16
C ARG A 479 21.27 -2.55 8.15
N GLU A 480 22.54 -2.79 7.90
CA GLU A 480 23.62 -2.40 8.80
C GLU A 480 23.78 -0.87 8.88
N LEU A 481 23.36 -0.14 7.84
CA LEU A 481 23.26 1.33 7.88
C LEU A 481 22.01 1.81 8.62
N ASN A 482 20.93 1.03 8.65
CA ASN A 482 19.67 1.42 9.27
C ASN A 482 19.79 1.59 10.79
N HIS A 483 20.78 0.96 11.43
CA HIS A 483 21.07 1.13 12.85
C HIS A 483 21.85 2.40 13.19
N LEU A 484 22.36 3.14 12.20
CA LEU A 484 23.14 4.36 12.42
C LEU A 484 22.28 5.62 12.48
N GLU A 485 22.71 6.63 13.24
CA GLU A 485 21.90 7.82 13.54
C GLU A 485 21.70 8.79 12.37
N ARG A 486 22.43 8.61 11.27
CA ARG A 486 22.37 9.50 10.10
C ARG A 486 21.94 8.76 8.85
N GLU A 487 21.39 9.50 7.89
CA GLU A 487 21.12 9.00 6.55
C GLU A 487 22.41 8.94 5.73
N PHE A 488 22.51 7.89 4.92
CA PHE A 488 23.62 7.66 4.01
C PHE A 488 23.10 7.69 2.57
N LYS A 489 23.82 8.41 1.71
CA LYS A 489 23.62 8.42 0.27
C LYS A 489 24.98 8.48 -0.41
N GLY A 490 25.16 7.75 -1.50
CA GLY A 490 26.42 7.74 -2.26
C GLY A 490 27.02 6.35 -2.41
N GLN A 491 28.33 6.28 -2.67
CA GLN A 491 29.00 5.01 -2.99
C GLN A 491 29.39 4.23 -1.71
N LEU A 492 28.95 2.98 -1.64
CA LEU A 492 29.38 1.96 -0.68
C LEU A 492 30.35 1.01 -1.37
N LYS A 493 31.59 0.93 -0.87
CA LYS A 493 32.62 0.03 -1.39
C LYS A 493 32.73 -1.19 -0.50
N VAL A 494 32.45 -2.37 -1.03
CA VAL A 494 32.50 -3.63 -0.30
C VAL A 494 33.74 -4.41 -0.69
N LYS A 495 34.52 -4.83 0.32
CA LYS A 495 35.68 -5.69 0.14
C LYS A 495 35.84 -6.63 1.32
N ASP A 496 36.01 -7.92 1.08
CA ASP A 496 36.22 -8.95 2.10
C ASP A 496 35.10 -8.94 3.18
N GLY A 497 33.85 -8.67 2.77
CA GLY A 497 32.69 -8.58 3.67
C GLY A 497 32.60 -7.29 4.51
N ILE A 498 33.45 -6.30 4.22
CA ILE A 498 33.46 -4.99 4.87
C ILE A 498 33.04 -3.92 3.85
N GLY A 499 31.91 -3.26 4.13
CA GLY A 499 31.42 -2.12 3.36
C GLY A 499 31.91 -0.80 3.94
N VAL A 500 32.42 0.10 3.10
CA VAL A 500 32.86 1.45 3.48
C VAL A 500 32.03 2.48 2.73
N ILE A 501 31.32 3.34 3.47
CA ILE A 501 30.56 4.47 2.93
C ILE A 501 30.80 5.72 3.76
N SER A 502 31.21 6.80 3.10
CA SER A 502 31.68 8.02 3.76
C SER A 502 32.79 7.70 4.78
N ASP A 503 32.57 7.99 6.06
CA ASP A 503 33.45 7.75 7.21
C ASP A 503 33.08 6.51 8.03
N VAL A 504 32.15 5.67 7.56
CA VAL A 504 31.68 4.49 8.31
C VAL A 504 32.05 3.20 7.62
N GLN A 505 32.41 2.20 8.44
CA GLN A 505 32.61 0.81 8.05
C GLN A 505 31.49 -0.05 8.63
N ILE A 506 30.89 -0.89 7.79
CA ILE A 506 29.87 -1.87 8.17
C ILE A 506 30.34 -3.26 7.78
N LYS A 507 29.99 -4.26 8.58
CA LYS A 507 30.08 -5.66 8.15
C LYS A 507 28.84 -5.97 7.33
N THR A 508 28.98 -6.50 6.12
CA THR A 508 27.84 -6.74 5.22
C THR A 508 27.94 -8.10 4.54
N SER A 509 26.79 -8.64 4.12
CA SER A 509 26.70 -9.86 3.30
C SER A 509 26.75 -9.58 1.80
N LEU A 510 26.83 -8.31 1.40
CA LEU A 510 27.03 -7.93 -0.01
C LEU A 510 28.34 -8.50 -0.55
N LYS A 511 28.36 -8.80 -1.85
CA LYS A 511 29.57 -9.26 -2.55
C LYS A 511 30.54 -8.08 -2.68
N ASP A 512 31.81 -8.39 -2.94
CA ASP A 512 32.81 -7.36 -3.23
C ASP A 512 32.39 -6.55 -4.47
N GLY A 513 32.41 -5.22 -4.36
CA GLY A 513 31.93 -4.33 -5.41
C GLY A 513 31.66 -2.91 -4.94
N ASP A 514 31.32 -2.04 -5.89
CA ASP A 514 30.90 -0.66 -5.63
C ASP A 514 29.39 -0.55 -5.85
N TYR A 515 28.69 -0.04 -4.84
CA TYR A 515 27.24 0.00 -4.74
C TYR A 515 26.75 1.43 -4.56
N HIS A 516 25.64 1.81 -5.19
CA HIS A 516 25.03 3.11 -4.94
C HIS A 516 23.95 2.98 -3.85
N VAL A 517 24.21 3.57 -2.69
CA VAL A 517 23.27 3.60 -1.58
C VAL A 517 22.36 4.81 -1.69
N TYR A 518 21.06 4.57 -1.58
CA TYR A 518 20.02 5.59 -1.46
C TYR A 518 19.17 5.34 -0.20
N ASN A 519 18.53 6.39 0.29
CA ASN A 519 17.68 6.34 1.48
C ASN A 519 16.21 6.57 1.10
N ILE A 520 15.33 5.70 1.58
CA ILE A 520 13.87 5.81 1.46
C ILE A 520 13.29 5.67 2.86
N LEU A 521 12.65 6.74 3.36
CA LEU A 521 11.97 6.77 4.66
C LEU A 521 12.84 6.29 5.84
N GLY A 522 14.13 6.63 5.84
CA GLY A 522 15.06 6.26 6.91
C GLY A 522 15.71 4.88 6.74
N GLN A 523 15.30 4.10 5.73
CA GLN A 523 15.93 2.84 5.36
C GLN A 523 16.87 3.02 4.17
N HIS A 524 17.99 2.29 4.18
CA HIS A 524 19.02 2.34 3.16
C HIS A 524 18.92 1.14 2.24
N PHE A 525 19.04 1.41 0.95
CA PHE A 525 18.96 0.42 -0.11
C PHE A 525 20.12 0.61 -1.09
N THR A 526 20.50 -0.47 -1.74
CA THR A 526 21.34 -0.45 -2.93
C THR A 526 20.70 -1.30 -4.00
N ASP A 527 21.01 -0.99 -5.26
CA ASP A 527 20.72 -1.84 -6.40
C ASP A 527 21.98 -2.50 -6.95
N SER A 528 21.79 -3.58 -7.71
CA SER A 528 22.84 -4.21 -8.50
C SER A 528 22.24 -4.96 -9.68
N ASP A 529 22.88 -4.86 -10.84
CA ASP A 529 22.52 -5.66 -12.00
C ASP A 529 22.91 -7.13 -11.77
N VAL A 530 21.95 -8.02 -11.98
CA VAL A 530 22.12 -9.46 -11.80
C VAL A 530 21.52 -10.19 -12.99
N GLU A 531 22.27 -11.13 -13.56
CA GLU A 531 21.74 -12.07 -14.54
C GLU A 531 21.17 -13.29 -13.81
N ARG A 532 19.84 -13.46 -13.81
CA ARG A 532 19.16 -14.61 -13.18
C ARG A 532 17.80 -14.90 -13.84
N GLU A 533 17.42 -16.17 -13.85
CA GLU A 533 16.04 -16.59 -14.15
C GLU A 533 15.24 -16.69 -12.85
N GLU A 534 13.96 -16.30 -12.91
CA GLU A 534 13.07 -16.37 -11.76
C GLU A 534 12.52 -17.76 -11.53
N ALA A 535 12.46 -18.18 -10.28
CA ALA A 535 11.77 -19.39 -9.88
C ALA A 535 10.25 -19.15 -9.70
N VAL A 536 9.61 -18.32 -10.54
CA VAL A 536 8.14 -18.21 -10.52
C VAL A 536 7.57 -19.53 -11.02
N LYS A 537 6.86 -20.24 -10.14
CA LYS A 537 6.00 -21.35 -10.54
C LYS A 537 4.80 -20.80 -11.30
N CYS A 538 4.86 -20.86 -12.62
CA CYS A 538 3.71 -20.58 -13.48
C CYS A 538 2.98 -21.88 -13.80
N THR A 539 1.71 -21.76 -14.17
CA THR A 539 1.00 -22.85 -14.86
C THR A 539 1.73 -23.19 -16.16
N GLN A 540 1.65 -24.44 -16.59
CA GLN A 540 2.13 -24.89 -17.90
C GLN A 540 0.92 -25.36 -18.68
N SER A 541 0.17 -24.40 -19.21
CA SER A 541 -1.03 -24.69 -19.97
C SER A 541 -0.62 -25.21 -21.35
N GLU A 542 -0.93 -26.48 -21.62
CA GLU A 542 -0.75 -27.07 -22.96
C GLU A 542 -1.61 -26.32 -23.97
N ALA A 543 -1.12 -26.13 -25.19
CA ALA A 543 -1.93 -25.57 -26.25
C ALA A 543 -3.19 -26.44 -26.42
N PRO A 544 -4.40 -25.85 -26.50
CA PRO A 544 -5.58 -26.58 -26.92
C PRO A 544 -5.27 -27.27 -28.26
N PRO A 545 -5.85 -28.45 -28.54
CA PRO A 545 -5.68 -29.10 -29.83
C PRO A 545 -6.18 -28.16 -30.93
N VAL A 546 -5.23 -27.53 -31.63
CA VAL A 546 -5.51 -26.70 -32.79
C VAL A 546 -5.76 -27.64 -33.95
N ASN A 547 -6.76 -27.34 -34.76
CA ASN A 547 -7.02 -28.10 -35.98
C ASN A 547 -5.88 -27.83 -36.97
N GLU A 548 -4.86 -28.69 -37.03
CA GLU A 548 -3.66 -28.52 -37.85
C GLU A 548 -3.96 -28.35 -39.36
N ASP A 549 -5.15 -28.76 -39.81
CA ASP A 549 -5.63 -28.62 -41.19
C ASP A 549 -6.27 -27.23 -41.50
N ALA A 550 -6.41 -26.34 -40.51
CA ALA A 550 -6.94 -25.00 -40.71
C ALA A 550 -5.79 -24.02 -41.02
N GLY A 551 -5.30 -24.02 -42.26
CA GLY A 551 -4.48 -22.93 -42.76
C GLY A 551 -5.16 -21.57 -42.53
N VAL A 552 -4.38 -20.49 -42.47
CA VAL A 552 -4.91 -19.14 -42.26
C VAL A 552 -6.01 -18.87 -43.29
N LYS A 553 -7.23 -18.58 -42.82
CA LYS A 553 -8.41 -18.49 -43.69
C LYS A 553 -8.20 -17.36 -44.71
N PRO A 554 -8.40 -17.59 -46.01
CA PRO A 554 -8.30 -16.53 -47.00
C PRO A 554 -9.26 -15.39 -46.65
N LEU A 555 -8.75 -14.17 -46.66
CA LEU A 555 -9.54 -12.97 -46.48
C LEU A 555 -10.04 -12.51 -47.84
N ALA A 556 -11.35 -12.25 -47.92
CA ALA A 556 -11.99 -11.65 -49.08
C ALA A 556 -12.75 -10.40 -48.64
N ASP A 557 -12.59 -9.30 -49.38
CA ASP A 557 -13.26 -8.02 -49.14
C ASP A 557 -13.04 -7.44 -47.71
N TYR A 558 -11.89 -7.74 -47.10
CA TYR A 558 -11.63 -7.37 -45.71
C TYR A 558 -11.41 -5.86 -45.58
N THR A 559 -12.24 -5.21 -44.76
CA THR A 559 -12.23 -3.75 -44.63
C THR A 559 -11.29 -3.30 -43.51
N VAL A 560 -10.32 -2.43 -43.84
CA VAL A 560 -9.42 -1.79 -42.85
C VAL A 560 -9.39 -0.29 -43.01
N LYS A 561 -9.35 0.44 -41.88
CA LYS A 561 -9.03 1.87 -41.87
C LYS A 561 -7.54 2.07 -41.66
N LEU A 562 -6.93 2.76 -42.60
CA LEU A 562 -5.53 3.16 -42.54
C LEU A 562 -5.40 4.55 -41.93
N ILE A 563 -4.40 4.69 -41.08
CA ILE A 563 -4.05 5.89 -40.32
C ILE A 563 -2.54 6.16 -40.45
N LYS A 564 -2.09 7.32 -39.93
CA LYS A 564 -0.66 7.72 -39.95
C LYS A 564 -0.06 7.72 -41.36
N LEU A 565 -0.75 8.34 -42.32
CA LEU A 565 -0.33 8.38 -43.73
C LEU A 565 0.98 9.16 -44.02
N GLU A 566 1.69 9.64 -42.99
CA GLU A 566 2.96 10.39 -43.09
C GLU A 566 2.98 11.54 -44.14
N GLY A 567 1.84 12.19 -44.37
CA GLY A 567 1.71 13.27 -45.36
C GLY A 567 1.63 12.80 -46.80
N LYS A 568 1.58 11.48 -47.06
CA LYS A 568 1.34 10.90 -48.39
C LYS A 568 -0.09 11.16 -48.83
N ALA A 569 -0.26 11.60 -50.07
CA ALA A 569 -1.57 11.83 -50.66
C ALA A 569 -2.31 10.49 -50.87
N PRO A 570 -3.62 10.40 -50.59
CA PRO A 570 -4.39 9.15 -50.80
C PRO A 570 -4.24 8.59 -52.22
N GLU A 571 -4.12 9.45 -53.22
CA GLU A 571 -3.96 9.08 -54.62
C GLU A 571 -2.65 8.32 -54.87
N TYR A 572 -1.54 8.74 -54.25
CA TYR A 572 -0.24 8.05 -54.29
C TYR A 572 -0.30 6.69 -53.59
N LEU A 573 -0.98 6.64 -52.44
CA LEU A 573 -1.14 5.41 -51.68
C LEU A 573 -1.90 4.36 -52.49
N ILE A 574 -3.00 4.75 -53.15
CA ILE A 574 -3.78 3.86 -54.01
C ILE A 574 -2.93 3.30 -55.17
N GLU A 575 -2.12 4.14 -55.82
CA GLU A 575 -1.22 3.69 -56.89
C GLU A 575 -0.26 2.61 -56.40
N LYS A 576 0.36 2.82 -55.24
CA LYS A 576 1.25 1.83 -54.61
C LYS A 576 0.51 0.57 -54.17
N MET A 577 -0.70 0.71 -53.64
CA MET A 577 -1.52 -0.41 -53.19
C MET A 577 -1.87 -1.36 -54.34
N ASN A 578 -2.08 -0.84 -55.55
CA ASN A 578 -2.33 -1.66 -56.75
C ASN A 578 -1.13 -2.52 -57.19
N LEU A 579 0.08 -2.21 -56.72
CA LEU A 579 1.28 -3.01 -57.01
C LEU A 579 1.40 -4.25 -56.11
N GLY A 580 0.54 -4.37 -55.09
CA GLY A 580 0.58 -5.41 -54.08
C GLY A 580 0.82 -4.84 -52.69
N LEU A 581 0.23 -5.51 -51.70
CA LEU A 581 0.28 -5.14 -50.29
C LEU A 581 0.95 -6.26 -49.49
N ILE A 582 1.77 -5.88 -48.51
CA ILE A 582 2.30 -6.81 -47.51
C ILE A 582 2.00 -6.24 -46.14
N LEU A 583 1.42 -7.06 -45.26
CA LEU A 583 1.27 -6.69 -43.86
C LEU A 583 2.60 -6.93 -43.12
N LYS A 584 3.12 -5.90 -42.46
CA LYS A 584 4.30 -6.03 -41.59
C LYS A 584 4.02 -5.38 -40.24
N MET A 585 4.70 -5.82 -39.19
CA MET A 585 4.71 -5.13 -37.91
C MET A 585 5.62 -3.91 -38.01
N ARG A 586 5.11 -2.70 -37.69
CA ARG A 586 5.91 -1.49 -37.52
C ARG A 586 5.77 -1.04 -36.07
N ASN A 587 6.83 -1.24 -35.28
CA ASN A 587 6.79 -1.15 -33.83
C ASN A 587 5.68 -2.07 -33.27
N THR A 588 4.61 -1.51 -32.70
CA THR A 588 3.44 -2.25 -32.16
C THR A 588 2.20 -2.19 -33.04
N ASP A 589 2.25 -1.46 -34.15
CA ASP A 589 1.10 -1.32 -35.05
C ASP A 589 1.25 -2.26 -36.24
N VAL A 590 0.16 -2.92 -36.62
CA VAL A 590 0.07 -3.60 -37.92
C VAL A 590 0.09 -2.52 -39.00
N ALA A 591 0.94 -2.67 -40.00
CA ALA A 591 1.15 -1.68 -41.04
C ALA A 591 1.14 -2.33 -42.43
N ILE A 592 0.70 -1.54 -43.40
CA ILE A 592 0.69 -1.92 -44.81
C ILE A 592 1.95 -1.37 -45.47
N TYR A 593 2.64 -2.25 -46.18
CA TYR A 593 3.76 -1.95 -47.05
C TYR A 593 3.42 -2.31 -48.49
N SER A 594 4.04 -1.63 -49.44
CA SER A 594 4.15 -2.10 -50.81
C SER A 594 5.63 -2.27 -51.10
N GLU A 595 6.03 -3.50 -51.45
CA GLU A 595 7.44 -3.92 -51.44
C GLU A 595 8.08 -3.68 -50.05
N ASP A 596 9.02 -2.73 -49.95
CA ASP A 596 9.66 -2.30 -48.70
C ASP A 596 9.28 -0.88 -48.28
N GLU A 597 8.35 -0.23 -48.99
CA GLU A 597 7.90 1.12 -48.67
C GLU A 597 6.72 1.08 -47.69
N TYR A 598 6.88 1.71 -46.51
CA TYR A 598 5.77 1.91 -45.58
C TYR A 598 4.68 2.78 -46.22
N LEU A 599 3.44 2.34 -46.23
CA LEU A 599 2.32 3.11 -46.75
C LEU A 599 1.52 3.77 -45.63
N ALA A 600 1.04 2.95 -44.68
CA ALA A 600 0.20 3.41 -43.59
C ALA A 600 0.10 2.37 -42.46
N SER A 601 -0.33 2.80 -41.28
CA SER A 601 -0.66 1.90 -40.17
C SER A 601 -2.14 1.54 -40.19
N VAL A 602 -2.48 0.31 -39.85
CA VAL A 602 -3.87 -0.13 -39.65
C VAL A 602 -4.36 0.41 -38.31
N ARG A 603 -5.58 0.93 -38.26
CA ARG A 603 -6.20 1.36 -37.01
C ARG A 603 -6.35 0.16 -36.07
N LYS A 604 -5.96 0.30 -34.79
CA LYS A 604 -5.98 -0.79 -33.79
C LYS A 604 -7.32 -1.54 -33.68
N GLU A 605 -8.44 -0.86 -33.94
CA GLU A 605 -9.78 -1.45 -33.91
C GLU A 605 -10.05 -2.44 -35.05
N ASP A 606 -9.38 -2.25 -36.19
CA ASP A 606 -9.55 -3.08 -37.40
C ASP A 606 -8.53 -4.23 -37.46
N VAL A 607 -7.59 -4.26 -36.51
CA VAL A 607 -6.62 -5.36 -36.37
C VAL A 607 -7.28 -6.63 -35.84
N ASN A 608 -8.19 -6.48 -34.87
CA ASN A 608 -8.88 -7.60 -34.22
C ASN A 608 -10.41 -7.39 -34.14
N PRO A 609 -11.14 -7.28 -35.26
CA PRO A 609 -12.58 -7.06 -35.24
C PRO A 609 -13.34 -8.32 -34.83
N ILE A 610 -14.04 -8.27 -33.68
CA ILE A 610 -14.83 -9.38 -33.13
C ILE A 610 -15.86 -9.90 -34.14
N GLY A 611 -16.48 -9.02 -34.93
CA GLY A 611 -17.52 -9.38 -35.88
C GLY A 611 -17.03 -10.30 -37.01
N GLN A 612 -15.76 -10.18 -37.40
CA GLN A 612 -15.16 -10.93 -38.50
C GLN A 612 -14.35 -12.14 -38.00
N ALA A 613 -14.08 -12.22 -36.69
CA ALA A 613 -13.33 -13.30 -36.05
C ALA A 613 -11.94 -13.54 -36.68
N ILE A 614 -11.26 -12.45 -37.05
CA ILE A 614 -9.96 -12.46 -37.73
C ILE A 614 -8.96 -11.67 -36.90
N ARG A 615 -7.77 -12.22 -36.66
CA ARG A 615 -6.62 -11.47 -36.13
C ARG A 615 -5.70 -11.12 -37.30
N LEU A 616 -5.59 -9.84 -37.65
CA LEU A 616 -4.71 -9.41 -38.75
C LEU A 616 -3.23 -9.77 -38.51
N THR A 617 -2.86 -9.98 -37.23
CA THR A 617 -1.52 -10.40 -36.84
C THR A 617 -1.18 -11.82 -37.28
N ASP A 618 -2.18 -12.66 -37.57
CA ASP A 618 -1.99 -14.00 -38.15
C ASP A 618 -1.58 -13.94 -39.64
N TYR A 619 -1.67 -12.77 -40.28
CA TYR A 619 -1.39 -12.54 -41.70
C TYR A 619 -0.13 -11.68 -41.93
N ILE A 620 0.74 -11.55 -40.92
CA ILE A 620 1.99 -10.80 -41.06
C ILE A 620 2.90 -11.53 -42.06
N ASN A 621 3.44 -10.78 -43.02
CA ASN A 621 4.20 -11.20 -44.19
C ASN A 621 3.38 -11.90 -45.29
N GLU A 622 2.05 -11.96 -45.18
CA GLU A 622 1.19 -12.42 -46.27
C GLU A 622 0.98 -11.30 -47.30
N GLU A 623 0.83 -11.70 -48.57
CA GLU A 623 0.52 -10.79 -49.67
C GLU A 623 -0.99 -10.58 -49.80
N PHE A 624 -1.38 -9.32 -49.99
CA PHE A 624 -2.76 -8.91 -50.19
C PHE A 624 -2.91 -8.17 -51.51
N SER A 625 -4.03 -8.42 -52.17
CA SER A 625 -4.53 -7.63 -53.28
C SER A 625 -5.37 -6.47 -52.74
N PHE A 626 -5.20 -5.31 -53.35
CA PHE A 626 -6.03 -4.14 -53.10
C PHE A 626 -7.31 -4.25 -53.95
N ASP A 627 -8.47 -4.23 -53.31
CA ASP A 627 -9.76 -4.41 -54.00
C ASP A 627 -10.37 -3.05 -54.38
N GLU A 628 -10.65 -2.20 -53.38
CA GLU A 628 -11.25 -0.87 -53.58
C GLU A 628 -11.02 0.09 -52.40
N VAL A 629 -11.18 1.40 -52.65
CA VAL A 629 -11.32 2.41 -51.59
C VAL A 629 -12.79 2.59 -51.25
N ILE A 630 -13.15 2.40 -49.99
CA ILE A 630 -14.51 2.65 -49.48
C ILE A 630 -14.70 4.14 -49.16
N GLU A 631 -13.74 4.73 -48.45
CA GLU A 631 -13.87 6.10 -47.94
C GLU A 631 -12.51 6.78 -47.82
N ILE A 632 -12.43 8.07 -48.18
CA ILE A 632 -11.29 8.94 -47.88
C ILE A 632 -11.79 10.00 -46.91
N SER A 633 -11.15 10.09 -45.73
CA SER A 633 -11.54 11.11 -44.76
C SER A 633 -11.34 12.52 -45.31
N GLU A 634 -12.24 13.46 -44.96
CA GLU A 634 -12.17 14.86 -45.41
C GLU A 634 -10.82 15.53 -45.08
N SER A 635 -10.22 15.17 -43.94
CA SER A 635 -8.90 15.66 -43.53
C SER A 635 -7.72 15.09 -44.33
N LYS A 636 -7.98 14.11 -45.21
CA LYS A 636 -6.98 13.29 -45.92
C LYS A 636 -5.93 12.63 -45.02
N LYS A 637 -6.23 12.43 -43.73
CA LYS A 637 -5.32 11.79 -42.74
C LYS A 637 -5.60 10.31 -42.51
N SER A 638 -6.68 9.80 -43.09
CA SER A 638 -7.07 8.38 -43.03
C SER A 638 -7.86 7.98 -44.28
N LEU A 639 -7.82 6.70 -44.60
CA LEU A 639 -8.55 6.11 -45.73
C LEU A 639 -9.03 4.69 -45.36
N ILE A 640 -10.17 4.26 -45.89
CA ILE A 640 -10.75 2.93 -45.65
C ILE A 640 -10.66 2.15 -46.96
N ILE A 641 -10.05 0.97 -46.91
CA ILE A 641 -9.88 0.09 -48.07
C ILE A 641 -10.51 -1.27 -47.83
N LYS A 642 -10.77 -2.00 -48.92
CA LYS A 642 -10.92 -3.44 -48.93
C LYS A 642 -9.68 -4.10 -49.49
N MET A 643 -9.30 -5.21 -48.88
CA MET A 643 -8.18 -6.04 -49.33
C MET A 643 -8.50 -7.52 -49.17
N SER A 644 -7.89 -8.34 -50.02
CA SER A 644 -8.07 -9.79 -50.05
C SER A 644 -6.71 -10.49 -50.08
N THR A 645 -6.53 -11.58 -49.33
CA THR A 645 -5.30 -12.39 -49.40
C THR A 645 -5.14 -13.02 -50.78
N ILE A 646 -3.92 -13.05 -51.30
CA ILE A 646 -3.59 -13.61 -52.63
C ILE A 646 -3.51 -15.13 -52.61
#